data_AF-K9QCL7-F1
#
_entry.id   AF-K9QCL7-F1
#
_cell.length_a   1.000
_cell.length_b   1.000
_cell.length_c   1.000
_cell.angle_alpha   90.00
_cell.angle_beta   90.00
_cell.angle_gamma   90.00
#
_symmetry.space_group_name_H-M   'P 1'
#
loop_
_entity.id
_entity.type
_entity.pdbx_description
1 polymer ?
#
loop_
_entity_poly.entity_id
_entity_poly.type
_entity_poly.pdbx_seq_one_letter_code
_entity_poly.pdbx_strand_id
1 'polypeptide(L)'
;MSNTLNLTGSLIYNQLSNFSGLKNFWNLFDTVFGTEYDHTVAAKLHSQWQSGDFSQFPKIEIISNSIFEDTHTGYVSSSNKIYLLDSLIATATPTAIKAVLLKEIGNFIHGVIQPTNISGDKGAIFADLVLSNSSTNPAPAPTSILQPTLIQALQSSKAHAQRCSCSSCMLAPVNFNLVSAQTSQLPQTASATLDLSKTFSLNSLAGANQTIYLDFNGHTTSGTYWNTDFKSGANIVTPAFDFDGNTASFSSAELERIQYIWQRVAEDFSPFNVNITTQAPTDINDLIRSGSTDTRWGVRVVVGGSSYDLLGDGAGGVAYLDSFNWNNDTPAYVFSKNLQNSEKYTAEAISHEVGHTLGLSHDGRINPAEGYYNGHGSGVTGWAGIMGAGYYQNLTQWSKGEYASANNTEDDLQIITTYNGFSYRTDDAGNTITTAKSLAISGTSVTGSGIIERNTDVDFYSFVTGAGAINLTVDPFSRGPNLDILAKLYNSAGTLIASSNPTDLLSAAIATTVTAGTYYLAIDGVGKGDILSTGYTDYGSLGQYFISGSIVSSSTIPSNPTVSLALSSTSVDEDGSSNLIYTFTRSGSTTNTLKVNYSVGGTATFNSDYRQLGATSFTATTGTITFAAGASTATLTIDPTADTTFETNETVVLTLANGSGYTIGTTTAVTATIVNDDLPTITLSVSSSSVNEDGSSNLIYTFTRSGSNINALTVNYGVSGTATFNSDYSQLGAASFTATNGTITFAAGASTATLNIDPTADTTFETNENVTLTLAAGSGYKIGTTTGITRSIVNDDLRPTINLSSSQTIIEGNTNPQNVTYLVTLSNASSQTITVYYSTVNASATAGSDYTATAGTLTFNPGVTSQVINIPILNDSLNEADESFILSLKSPTNATLSTTTSVTTTITDTLVTSVTTNLPTNVENLTLTGTAAINGTGNAGNNILTGNSGNNTLTGEDGNDTYLLSAITPLGTDRIVETTTGGIDTIDFRGTTISSNLNLGITTTQTVNNNLNLIFSANNVIENATGGIGNDAITGNALNNILTGGNGNDQLQGLAGDDTLWGGLDDDILTGGVGKDKYLFQADGVFSTNLGIDHITDFEGGQDQIVLSKSTFKAITNSAGQTLTDFAVVTDDQFVNASSKRIVYSQSTGSLFYNQDGNVLGTGTVFEFARLGNSSITLTGSDFSLIV
;
A
#
# COMPACT_ATOMS: atom_id res chain seq x y z
N MET A 1 -54.91 -5.06 13.97
CA MET A 1 -53.60 -5.70 13.76
C MET A 1 -53.31 -5.87 12.27
N SER A 2 -53.93 -6.79 11.53
CA SER A 2 -53.65 -7.00 10.08
C SER A 2 -53.57 -5.72 9.22
N ASN A 3 -54.57 -4.83 9.30
CA ASN A 3 -54.54 -3.55 8.54
C ASN A 3 -53.33 -2.65 8.86
N THR A 4 -52.78 -2.70 10.08
CA THR A 4 -51.62 -1.89 10.46
C THR A 4 -50.36 -2.33 9.72
N LEU A 5 -50.14 -3.65 9.61
CA LEU A 5 -48.99 -4.23 8.91
C LEU A 5 -49.06 -3.98 7.40
N ASN A 6 -50.24 -4.12 6.79
CA ASN A 6 -50.43 -3.86 5.36
C ASN A 6 -50.16 -2.38 5.00
N LEU A 7 -50.51 -1.45 5.89
CA LEU A 7 -50.19 -0.02 5.71
C LEU A 7 -48.69 0.28 5.90
N THR A 8 -48.01 -0.33 6.89
CA THR A 8 -46.56 -0.12 7.06
C THR A 8 -45.73 -0.76 5.95
N GLY A 9 -46.08 -1.94 5.45
CA GLY A 9 -45.38 -2.60 4.35
C GLY A 9 -45.36 -1.76 3.07
N SER A 10 -46.53 -1.24 2.66
CA SER A 10 -46.62 -0.33 1.51
C SER A 10 -45.77 0.95 1.69
N LEU A 11 -45.70 1.49 2.91
CA LEU A 11 -44.89 2.68 3.23
C LEU A 11 -43.38 2.42 3.33
N ILE A 12 -42.94 1.16 3.43
CA ILE A 12 -41.54 0.74 3.38
C ILE A 12 -41.11 0.55 1.93
N TYR A 13 -41.91 -0.17 1.13
CA TYR A 13 -41.63 -0.39 -0.29
C TYR A 13 -41.56 0.91 -1.10
N ASN A 14 -42.44 1.88 -0.81
CA ASN A 14 -42.34 3.22 -1.40
C ASN A 14 -41.04 3.96 -1.01
N GLN A 15 -40.50 3.74 0.19
CA GLN A 15 -39.22 4.34 0.61
C GLN A 15 -38.02 3.67 -0.06
N LEU A 16 -38.02 2.33 -0.16
CA LEU A 16 -36.94 1.59 -0.81
C LEU A 16 -36.91 1.85 -2.32
N SER A 17 -38.08 2.01 -2.96
CA SER A 17 -38.15 2.47 -4.35
C SER A 17 -37.61 3.90 -4.52
N ASN A 18 -38.01 4.84 -3.65
CA ASN A 18 -37.45 6.21 -3.66
C ASN A 18 -35.92 6.22 -3.44
N PHE A 19 -35.40 5.42 -2.51
CA PHE A 19 -33.97 5.28 -2.25
C PHE A 19 -33.24 4.69 -3.47
N SER A 20 -33.81 3.67 -4.13
CA SER A 20 -33.28 3.12 -5.38
C SER A 20 -33.25 4.11 -6.56
N GLY A 21 -34.06 5.18 -6.50
CA GLY A 21 -34.10 6.26 -7.48
C GLY A 21 -33.06 7.37 -7.28
N LEU A 22 -32.23 7.31 -6.23
CA LEU A 22 -31.23 8.34 -5.94
C LEU A 22 -30.06 8.27 -6.93
N LYS A 23 -29.62 9.43 -7.45
CA LYS A 23 -28.50 9.52 -8.42
C LYS A 23 -27.16 9.01 -7.87
N ASN A 24 -27.01 9.05 -6.55
CA ASN A 24 -25.85 8.57 -5.80
C ASN A 24 -26.17 7.26 -5.04
N PHE A 25 -27.16 6.47 -5.49
CA PHE A 25 -27.56 5.22 -4.83
C PHE A 25 -26.36 4.32 -4.51
N TRP A 26 -25.46 4.08 -5.46
CA TRP A 26 -24.29 3.23 -5.25
C TRP A 26 -23.38 3.75 -4.14
N ASN A 27 -22.96 5.02 -4.18
CA ASN A 27 -22.17 5.64 -3.11
C ASN A 27 -22.85 5.52 -1.72
N LEU A 28 -24.19 5.62 -1.66
CA LEU A 28 -24.96 5.44 -0.43
C LEU A 28 -25.06 3.97 0.01
N PHE A 29 -25.15 3.05 -0.95
CA PHE A 29 -25.18 1.60 -0.72
C PHE A 29 -23.81 1.09 -0.22
N ASP A 30 -22.72 1.57 -0.83
CA ASP A 30 -21.33 1.31 -0.44
C ASP A 30 -21.03 1.87 0.97
N THR A 31 -21.63 3.02 1.33
CA THR A 31 -21.53 3.59 2.69
C THR A 31 -22.12 2.66 3.75
N VAL A 32 -23.12 1.85 3.40
CA VAL A 32 -23.72 0.85 4.30
C VAL A 32 -22.91 -0.45 4.26
N PHE A 33 -22.80 -1.09 3.10
CA PHE A 33 -22.34 -2.47 2.97
C PHE A 33 -20.83 -2.60 2.71
N GLY A 34 -20.10 -1.49 2.55
CA GLY A 34 -18.73 -1.48 2.04
C GLY A 34 -18.71 -1.65 0.51
N THR A 35 -17.53 -1.66 -0.11
CA THR A 35 -17.39 -1.87 -1.57
C THR A 35 -17.18 -3.34 -1.96
N GLU A 36 -17.08 -4.25 -0.99
CA GLU A 36 -16.76 -5.67 -1.19
C GLU A 36 -18.03 -6.54 -1.05
N TYR A 37 -18.93 -6.45 -2.02
CA TYR A 37 -20.14 -7.27 -2.12
C TYR A 37 -20.36 -7.79 -3.54
N ASP A 38 -21.22 -8.80 -3.73
CA ASP A 38 -21.65 -9.24 -5.06
C ASP A 38 -22.48 -8.14 -5.73
N HIS A 39 -21.81 -7.32 -6.53
CA HIS A 39 -22.42 -6.20 -7.25
C HIS A 39 -23.39 -6.67 -8.35
N THR A 40 -23.33 -7.93 -8.79
CA THR A 40 -24.32 -8.51 -9.73
C THR A 40 -25.63 -8.77 -9.01
N VAL A 41 -25.58 -9.36 -7.82
CA VAL A 41 -26.74 -9.58 -6.95
C VAL A 41 -27.30 -8.25 -6.45
N ALA A 42 -26.44 -7.32 -6.02
CA ALA A 42 -26.88 -5.98 -5.61
C ALA A 42 -27.54 -5.19 -6.77
N ALA A 43 -26.97 -5.22 -7.98
CA ALA A 43 -27.57 -4.55 -9.15
C ALA A 43 -28.92 -5.17 -9.54
N LYS A 44 -29.09 -6.49 -9.36
CA LYS A 44 -30.37 -7.17 -9.53
C LYS A 44 -31.41 -6.71 -8.49
N LEU A 45 -31.04 -6.65 -7.21
CA LEU A 45 -31.89 -6.12 -6.14
C LEU A 45 -32.31 -4.66 -6.41
N HIS A 46 -31.35 -3.82 -6.81
CA HIS A 46 -31.55 -2.41 -7.16
C HIS A 46 -32.54 -2.24 -8.31
N SER A 47 -32.36 -3.00 -9.41
CA SER A 47 -33.26 -3.01 -10.55
C SER A 47 -34.68 -3.45 -10.18
N GLN A 48 -34.82 -4.46 -9.31
CA GLN A 48 -36.13 -4.89 -8.80
C GLN A 48 -36.82 -3.76 -8.02
N TRP A 49 -36.14 -3.10 -7.08
CA TRP A 49 -36.72 -1.98 -6.31
C TRP A 49 -37.13 -0.78 -7.16
N GLN A 50 -36.37 -0.49 -8.22
CA GLN A 50 -36.72 0.53 -9.22
C GLN A 50 -37.97 0.16 -10.03
N SER A 51 -38.21 -1.13 -10.30
CA SER A 51 -39.46 -1.61 -10.92
C SER A 51 -40.64 -1.76 -9.94
N GLY A 52 -40.41 -1.58 -8.63
CA GLY A 52 -41.39 -1.86 -7.59
C GLY A 52 -41.58 -3.35 -7.24
N ASP A 53 -40.66 -4.21 -7.68
CA ASP A 53 -40.61 -5.61 -7.31
C ASP A 53 -39.89 -5.79 -5.96
N PHE A 54 -40.68 -6.28 -5.00
CA PHE A 54 -40.27 -6.56 -3.63
C PHE A 54 -40.61 -8.02 -3.23
N SER A 55 -40.86 -8.89 -4.22
CA SER A 55 -41.19 -10.31 -4.03
C SER A 55 -40.03 -11.16 -3.47
N GLN A 56 -38.81 -10.64 -3.57
CA GLN A 56 -37.57 -11.21 -3.07
C GLN A 56 -37.33 -11.00 -1.56
N PHE A 57 -38.08 -10.10 -0.90
CA PHE A 57 -37.88 -9.84 0.52
C PHE A 57 -38.45 -10.94 1.44
N PRO A 58 -37.89 -11.11 2.66
CA PRO A 58 -38.37 -12.08 3.64
C PRO A 58 -39.85 -11.88 4.01
N LYS A 59 -40.55 -12.97 4.31
CA LYS A 59 -41.91 -12.86 4.86
C LYS A 59 -41.86 -12.41 6.32
N ILE A 60 -42.66 -11.40 6.66
CA ILE A 60 -42.84 -10.94 8.03
C ILE A 60 -43.82 -11.88 8.74
N GLU A 61 -43.40 -12.47 9.87
CA GLU A 61 -44.23 -13.33 10.70
C GLU A 61 -44.34 -12.75 12.12
N ILE A 62 -45.56 -12.77 12.68
CA ILE A 62 -45.83 -12.29 14.04
C ILE A 62 -45.81 -13.49 14.97
N ILE A 63 -44.88 -13.48 15.93
CA ILE A 63 -44.73 -14.52 16.95
C ILE A 63 -45.12 -13.99 18.33
N SER A 64 -45.58 -14.89 19.20
CA SER A 64 -45.97 -14.51 20.57
C SER A 64 -44.82 -14.66 21.55
N ASN A 65 -44.78 -13.77 22.54
CA ASN A 65 -43.77 -13.73 23.60
C ASN A 65 -43.65 -14.99 24.47
N SER A 66 -44.50 -16.00 24.28
CA SER A 66 -44.46 -17.28 24.99
C SER A 66 -43.68 -18.40 24.27
N ILE A 67 -42.96 -18.09 23.17
CA ILE A 67 -42.32 -19.09 22.30
C ILE A 67 -40.78 -19.04 22.37
N PHE A 68 -40.20 -17.93 22.84
CA PHE A 68 -38.75 -17.77 23.04
C PHE A 68 -38.47 -17.04 24.36
N GLU A 69 -37.44 -17.48 25.10
CA GLU A 69 -37.00 -16.84 26.35
C GLU A 69 -36.06 -15.64 26.11
N ASP A 70 -35.56 -15.46 24.89
CA ASP A 70 -34.75 -14.31 24.48
C ASP A 70 -35.51 -13.42 23.47
N THR A 71 -35.18 -12.13 23.53
CA THR A 71 -35.73 -10.94 22.87
C THR A 71 -35.63 -10.89 21.33
N HIS A 72 -35.78 -12.02 20.65
CA HIS A 72 -35.61 -12.18 19.21
C HIS A 72 -36.67 -11.44 18.38
N THR A 73 -36.38 -10.18 18.05
CA THR A 73 -36.86 -9.51 16.83
C THR A 73 -35.72 -9.44 15.84
N GLY A 74 -35.83 -10.11 14.70
CA GLY A 74 -34.71 -10.24 13.76
C GLY A 74 -35.06 -10.91 12.43
N TYR A 75 -34.21 -10.70 11.43
CA TYR A 75 -34.13 -11.55 10.24
C TYR A 75 -33.47 -12.90 10.57
N VAL A 76 -34.08 -14.00 10.14
CA VAL A 76 -33.54 -15.36 10.29
C VAL A 76 -33.31 -15.97 8.90
N SER A 77 -32.04 -16.11 8.53
CA SER A 77 -31.59 -16.57 7.21
C SER A 77 -32.05 -17.98 6.87
N SER A 78 -31.96 -18.93 7.81
CA SER A 78 -32.32 -20.35 7.62
C SER A 78 -33.80 -20.58 7.27
N SER A 79 -34.68 -19.64 7.63
CA SER A 79 -36.12 -19.68 7.29
C SER A 79 -36.57 -18.64 6.26
N ASN A 80 -35.66 -17.72 5.88
CA ASN A 80 -35.90 -16.50 5.12
C ASN A 80 -37.14 -15.69 5.58
N LYS A 81 -37.18 -15.38 6.88
CA LYS A 81 -38.29 -14.65 7.53
C LYS A 81 -37.78 -13.53 8.43
N ILE A 82 -38.62 -12.52 8.64
CA ILE A 82 -38.43 -11.48 9.67
C ILE A 82 -39.47 -11.72 10.76
N TYR A 83 -39.01 -11.94 11.97
CA TYR A 83 -39.87 -12.21 13.12
C TYR A 83 -40.11 -10.94 13.95
N LEU A 84 -41.39 -10.63 14.21
CA LEU A 84 -41.80 -9.54 15.09
C LEU A 84 -42.62 -10.07 16.26
N LEU A 85 -42.31 -9.62 17.47
CA LEU A 85 -43.07 -9.95 18.67
C LEU A 85 -44.43 -9.24 18.69
N ASP A 86 -45.47 -9.94 19.11
CA ASP A 86 -46.82 -9.41 19.31
C ASP A 86 -46.85 -8.23 20.30
N SER A 87 -46.04 -8.30 21.37
CA SER A 87 -45.84 -7.21 22.34
C SER A 87 -45.27 -5.93 21.72
N LEU A 88 -44.33 -6.03 20.77
CA LEU A 88 -43.77 -4.88 20.04
C LEU A 88 -44.87 -4.24 19.19
N ILE A 89 -45.63 -5.04 18.45
CA ILE A 89 -46.73 -4.54 17.60
C ILE A 89 -47.87 -3.93 18.42
N ALA A 90 -48.06 -4.36 19.67
CA ALA A 90 -49.04 -3.81 20.60
C ALA A 90 -48.62 -2.48 21.26
N THR A 91 -47.32 -2.14 21.28
CA THR A 91 -46.77 -1.01 22.07
C THR A 91 -45.97 0.02 21.27
N ALA A 92 -45.35 -0.37 20.16
CA ALA A 92 -44.50 0.49 19.36
C ALA A 92 -45.29 1.43 18.43
N THR A 93 -44.72 2.60 18.14
CA THR A 93 -45.28 3.52 17.15
C THR A 93 -45.07 2.98 15.72
N PRO A 94 -45.89 3.39 14.74
CA PRO A 94 -45.65 3.03 13.33
C PRO A 94 -44.25 3.40 12.83
N THR A 95 -43.65 4.48 13.36
CA THR A 95 -42.28 4.89 13.06
C THR A 95 -41.24 3.90 13.62
N ALA A 96 -41.42 3.44 14.86
CA ALA A 96 -40.53 2.45 15.48
C ALA A 96 -40.62 1.08 14.77
N ILE A 97 -41.85 0.61 14.48
CA ILE A 97 -42.07 -0.62 13.69
C ILE A 97 -41.41 -0.52 12.30
N LYS A 98 -41.45 0.68 11.68
CA LYS A 98 -40.81 0.94 10.39
C LYS A 98 -39.28 0.90 10.44
N ALA A 99 -38.68 1.47 11.49
CA ALA A 99 -37.23 1.44 11.69
C ALA A 99 -36.72 -0.01 11.91
N VAL A 100 -37.42 -0.80 12.75
CA VAL A 100 -37.10 -2.23 12.95
C VAL A 100 -37.22 -3.01 11.64
N LEU A 101 -38.29 -2.82 10.86
CA LEU A 101 -38.45 -3.53 9.58
C LEU A 101 -37.40 -3.13 8.55
N LEU A 102 -36.99 -1.86 8.47
CA LEU A 102 -35.89 -1.45 7.60
C LEU A 102 -34.54 -2.02 8.06
N LYS A 103 -34.31 -2.13 9.38
CA LYS A 103 -33.11 -2.77 9.92
C LYS A 103 -33.02 -4.23 9.50
N GLU A 104 -34.09 -5.00 9.68
CA GLU A 104 -34.07 -6.42 9.32
C GLU A 104 -34.06 -6.67 7.80
N ILE A 105 -34.59 -5.74 7.00
CA ILE A 105 -34.37 -5.74 5.54
C ILE A 105 -32.89 -5.47 5.19
N GLY A 106 -32.22 -4.56 5.90
CA GLY A 106 -30.77 -4.33 5.75
C GLY A 106 -29.93 -5.56 6.11
N ASN A 107 -30.31 -6.27 7.17
CA ASN A 107 -29.67 -7.54 7.56
C ASN A 107 -29.88 -8.64 6.49
N PHE A 108 -31.07 -8.74 5.90
CA PHE A 108 -31.32 -9.61 4.74
C PHE A 108 -30.46 -9.23 3.53
N ILE A 109 -30.37 -7.94 3.19
CA ILE A 109 -29.56 -7.47 2.05
C ILE A 109 -28.09 -7.88 2.25
N HIS A 110 -27.52 -7.59 3.42
CA HIS A 110 -26.15 -7.95 3.79
C HIS A 110 -25.89 -9.46 3.59
N GLY A 111 -26.73 -10.33 4.16
CA GLY A 111 -26.59 -11.78 4.02
C GLY A 111 -26.81 -12.34 2.60
N VAL A 112 -27.41 -11.57 1.68
CA VAL A 112 -27.62 -11.96 0.28
C VAL A 112 -26.52 -11.45 -0.66
N ILE A 113 -25.91 -10.31 -0.37
CA ILE A 113 -24.80 -9.74 -1.18
C ILE A 113 -23.41 -10.11 -0.64
N GLN A 114 -23.32 -10.52 0.63
CA GLN A 114 -22.09 -10.90 1.35
C GLN A 114 -22.33 -12.18 2.20
N PRO A 115 -22.71 -13.33 1.59
CA PRO A 115 -23.10 -14.53 2.34
C PRO A 115 -22.00 -15.14 3.23
N THR A 116 -20.74 -14.71 3.08
CA THR A 116 -19.58 -15.12 3.89
C THR A 116 -19.23 -14.16 5.03
N ASN A 117 -19.89 -13.00 5.14
CA ASN A 117 -19.61 -12.00 6.17
C ASN A 117 -20.91 -11.63 6.91
N ILE A 118 -21.05 -12.12 8.15
CA ILE A 118 -22.25 -11.99 8.98
C ILE A 118 -22.01 -11.21 10.28
N SER A 119 -20.87 -10.51 10.42
CA SER A 119 -20.52 -9.76 11.64
C SER A 119 -20.69 -8.25 11.48
N GLY A 120 -21.87 -7.73 11.83
CA GLY A 120 -22.09 -6.29 12.03
C GLY A 120 -23.57 -5.87 11.98
N ASP A 121 -23.95 -4.85 12.75
CA ASP A 121 -25.31 -4.27 12.71
C ASP A 121 -25.49 -3.33 11.49
N LYS A 122 -25.22 -3.87 10.29
CA LYS A 122 -25.38 -3.16 9.02
C LYS A 122 -26.82 -2.75 8.75
N GLY A 123 -27.79 -3.52 9.27
CA GLY A 123 -29.20 -3.18 9.25
C GLY A 123 -29.52 -1.83 9.87
N ALA A 124 -28.96 -1.50 11.05
CA ALA A 124 -29.20 -0.21 11.68
C ALA A 124 -28.76 0.97 10.80
N ILE A 125 -27.56 0.87 10.21
CA ILE A 125 -27.02 1.89 9.30
C ILE A 125 -27.88 2.02 8.03
N PHE A 126 -28.33 0.89 7.47
CA PHE A 126 -29.26 0.89 6.33
C PHE A 126 -30.59 1.57 6.66
N ALA A 127 -31.15 1.29 7.84
CA ALA A 127 -32.43 1.84 8.28
C ALA A 127 -32.38 3.37 8.42
N ASP A 128 -31.37 3.89 9.12
CA ASP A 128 -31.20 5.34 9.29
C ASP A 128 -30.99 6.04 7.95
N LEU A 129 -30.20 5.45 7.03
CA LEU A 129 -29.91 6.04 5.72
C LEU A 129 -31.13 6.05 4.77
N VAL A 130 -31.95 4.99 4.77
CA VAL A 130 -33.20 4.93 3.99
C VAL A 130 -34.25 5.87 4.59
N LEU A 131 -34.29 6.04 5.91
CA LEU A 131 -35.19 6.99 6.57
C LEU A 131 -34.78 8.45 6.28
N SER A 132 -33.50 8.80 6.42
CA SER A 132 -33.01 10.18 6.25
C SER A 132 -33.16 10.70 4.82
N ASN A 133 -32.90 9.86 3.80
CA ASN A 133 -32.93 10.24 2.39
C ASN A 133 -34.34 10.19 1.75
N SER A 134 -35.39 9.98 2.56
CA SER A 134 -36.75 9.73 2.03
C SER A 134 -37.62 10.95 1.75
N SER A 135 -37.11 12.17 1.92
CA SER A 135 -37.86 13.42 1.67
C SER A 135 -37.49 14.07 0.33
N THR A 136 -38.50 14.48 -0.45
CA THR A 136 -38.35 14.88 -1.85
C THR A 136 -37.96 16.35 -2.06
N ASN A 137 -37.05 16.91 -1.23
CA ASN A 137 -36.52 18.26 -1.41
C ASN A 137 -35.18 18.47 -0.67
N PRO A 138 -34.06 18.79 -1.36
CA PRO A 138 -32.77 18.97 -0.70
C PRO A 138 -32.59 20.36 -0.08
N ALA A 139 -32.44 20.41 1.25
CA ALA A 139 -32.03 21.58 2.04
C ALA A 139 -31.23 21.10 3.28
N PRO A 140 -30.29 21.89 3.83
CA PRO A 140 -29.24 21.38 4.71
C PRO A 140 -29.69 21.02 6.14
N ALA A 141 -29.06 20.01 6.72
CA ALA A 141 -29.29 19.57 8.10
C ALA A 141 -28.47 20.42 9.12
N PRO A 142 -29.03 20.75 10.30
CA PRO A 142 -28.39 21.56 11.33
C PRO A 142 -27.60 20.74 12.38
N THR A 143 -27.00 21.44 13.35
CA THR A 143 -25.97 20.95 14.28
C THR A 143 -26.46 20.45 15.65
N SER A 144 -25.80 19.40 16.16
CA SER A 144 -25.51 19.10 17.58
C SER A 144 -26.64 18.62 18.53
N ILE A 145 -26.26 18.31 19.79
CA ILE A 145 -27.07 17.83 20.96
C ILE A 145 -27.32 16.30 20.95
N LEU A 146 -26.93 15.47 21.95
CA LEU A 146 -26.27 15.69 23.26
C LEU A 146 -25.48 14.42 23.72
N GLN A 147 -24.61 14.55 24.74
CA GLN A 147 -23.86 13.46 25.40
C GLN A 147 -24.68 12.72 26.49
N PRO A 148 -24.13 11.60 27.02
CA PRO A 148 -23.85 11.56 28.46
C PRO A 148 -22.42 11.10 28.84
N THR A 149 -21.93 11.61 29.97
CA THR A 149 -20.72 11.16 30.69
C THR A 149 -21.09 10.04 31.71
N LEU A 150 -20.22 9.36 32.48
CA LEU A 150 -18.85 9.57 32.96
C LEU A 150 -18.28 8.24 33.52
N ILE A 151 -16.97 7.96 33.45
CA ILE A 151 -16.12 7.27 34.48
C ILE A 151 -14.66 7.23 33.99
N GLN A 152 -13.67 7.14 34.91
CA GLN A 152 -12.25 7.33 34.60
C GLN A 152 -11.31 6.39 35.40
N ALA A 153 -10.17 6.05 34.78
CA ALA A 153 -8.89 5.56 35.35
C ALA A 153 -8.81 4.16 36.00
N LEU A 154 -7.95 3.31 35.39
CA LEU A 154 -6.73 2.78 36.03
C LEU A 154 -5.71 2.36 34.95
N GLN A 155 -4.49 1.97 35.34
CA GLN A 155 -3.28 2.18 34.51
C GLN A 155 -2.51 0.90 34.11
N SER A 156 -1.82 0.97 32.95
CA SER A 156 -0.50 0.36 32.68
C SER A 156 -0.45 -1.18 32.45
N SER A 157 0.48 -1.78 31.68
CA SER A 157 1.60 -1.25 30.88
C SER A 157 2.05 -2.22 29.75
N LYS A 158 2.90 -1.70 28.83
CA LYS A 158 3.73 -2.42 27.82
C LYS A 158 3.00 -2.91 26.55
N ALA A 159 3.65 -3.15 25.41
CA ALA A 159 4.91 -2.65 24.78
C ALA A 159 5.02 -3.26 23.34
N HIS A 160 5.80 -2.76 22.37
CA HIS A 160 6.66 -1.57 22.30
C HIS A 160 6.80 -1.06 20.84
N ALA A 161 7.02 0.24 20.67
CA ALA A 161 7.63 0.88 19.49
C ALA A 161 8.17 2.24 19.94
N GLN A 162 9.30 2.72 19.38
CA GLN A 162 9.89 3.99 19.82
C GLN A 162 9.05 5.18 19.33
N ARG A 163 8.47 5.93 20.27
CA ARG A 163 7.83 7.24 20.05
C ARG A 163 8.52 8.28 20.92
N CYS A 164 8.74 9.48 20.40
CA CYS A 164 9.04 10.63 21.25
C CYS A 164 7.90 10.83 22.26
N SER A 165 8.24 10.99 23.54
CA SER A 165 7.27 10.91 24.63
C SER A 165 6.50 12.22 24.82
N CYS A 166 5.56 12.50 23.92
CA CYS A 166 4.67 13.67 23.97
C CYS A 166 3.59 13.59 25.08
N SER A 167 3.98 13.24 26.31
CA SER A 167 3.18 13.42 27.53
C SER A 167 3.02 14.90 27.95
N SER A 168 3.20 15.82 27.01
CA SER A 168 3.14 17.27 27.18
C SER A 168 2.32 17.97 26.08
N CYS A 169 1.62 17.23 25.20
CA CYS A 169 0.65 17.80 24.24
C CYS A 169 -0.66 18.27 24.89
N MET A 170 -0.55 18.93 26.05
CA MET A 170 -1.55 19.91 26.48
C MET A 170 -0.93 21.29 26.33
N LEU A 171 -1.38 22.03 25.32
CA LEU A 171 -1.39 23.49 25.42
C LEU A 171 -2.15 23.84 26.70
N ALA A 172 -1.48 24.46 27.68
CA ALA A 172 -2.19 25.11 28.76
C ALA A 172 -3.16 26.15 28.13
N PRO A 173 -4.44 26.22 28.54
CA PRO A 173 -5.43 27.03 27.85
C PRO A 173 -5.02 28.51 27.85
N VAL A 174 -4.59 29.00 26.69
CA VAL A 174 -4.04 30.34 26.53
C VAL A 174 -5.14 31.36 26.81
N ASN A 175 -4.95 32.17 27.85
CA ASN A 175 -5.85 33.29 28.11
C ASN A 175 -5.54 34.43 27.11
N PHE A 176 -6.21 34.39 25.96
CA PHE A 176 -6.08 35.35 24.85
C PHE A 176 -6.31 36.83 25.24
N ASN A 177 -6.73 37.13 26.47
CA ASN A 177 -6.95 38.49 26.97
C ASN A 177 -5.70 39.17 27.57
N LEU A 178 -4.52 38.51 27.61
CA LEU A 178 -3.33 39.01 28.33
C LEU A 178 -2.10 39.34 27.47
N VAL A 179 -2.18 39.20 26.14
CA VAL A 179 -1.15 39.73 25.22
C VAL A 179 -1.85 40.67 24.25
N SER A 180 -1.47 41.95 24.26
CA SER A 180 -1.94 42.90 23.25
C SER A 180 -1.39 42.49 21.89
N ALA A 181 -2.27 42.19 20.93
CA ALA A 181 -1.86 41.92 19.56
C ALA A 181 -1.07 43.13 19.02
N GLN A 182 0.25 42.97 18.82
CA GLN A 182 1.01 43.94 18.04
C GLN A 182 0.65 43.74 16.56
N THR A 183 -0.40 44.44 16.14
CA THR A 183 -0.74 44.65 14.73
C THR A 183 0.27 45.60 14.08
N SER A 184 1.55 45.21 14.08
CA SER A 184 2.62 45.86 13.35
C SER A 184 2.93 45.03 12.10
N GLN A 185 2.06 45.15 11.08
CA GLN A 185 2.55 44.91 9.72
C GLN A 185 3.73 45.85 9.49
N LEU A 186 4.90 45.28 9.18
CA LEU A 186 6.01 46.07 8.66
C LEU A 186 5.55 46.75 7.35
N PRO A 187 5.99 47.98 7.05
CA PRO A 187 5.67 48.64 5.79
C PRO A 187 6.17 47.81 4.62
N GLN A 188 5.25 47.15 3.92
CA GLN A 188 5.56 46.18 2.88
C GLN A 188 6.08 46.90 1.63
N THR A 189 7.40 46.98 1.49
CA THR A 189 8.03 47.31 0.21
C THR A 189 7.68 46.21 -0.79
N ALA A 190 7.02 46.57 -1.88
CA ALA A 190 6.49 45.61 -2.83
C ALA A 190 7.63 44.86 -3.52
N SER A 191 7.82 43.59 -3.15
CA SER A 191 8.46 42.61 -4.02
C SER A 191 7.69 42.53 -5.35
N ALA A 192 8.37 42.21 -6.45
CA ALA A 192 7.75 42.18 -7.77
C ALA A 192 6.56 41.20 -7.78
N THR A 193 5.37 41.70 -8.11
CA THR A 193 4.14 40.89 -8.15
C THR A 193 4.30 39.79 -9.20
N LEU A 194 4.37 38.54 -8.74
CA LEU A 194 4.47 37.38 -9.61
C LEU A 194 3.13 37.17 -10.35
N ASP A 195 3.20 36.57 -11.53
CA ASP A 195 2.01 36.20 -12.31
C ASP A 195 1.18 35.16 -11.52
N LEU A 196 -0.03 35.55 -11.10
CA LEU A 196 -0.94 34.68 -10.34
C LEU A 196 -1.32 33.39 -11.10
N SER A 197 -1.18 33.34 -12.43
CA SER A 197 -1.37 32.10 -13.20
C SER A 197 -0.23 31.09 -13.01
N LYS A 198 0.89 31.49 -12.41
CA LYS A 198 2.07 30.64 -12.14
C LYS A 198 2.12 30.07 -10.74
N THR A 199 1.14 30.35 -9.89
CA THR A 199 1.13 29.99 -8.46
C THR A 199 1.29 28.49 -8.18
N PHE A 200 0.93 27.60 -9.11
CA PHE A 200 1.15 26.14 -9.01
C PHE A 200 2.26 25.63 -9.95
N SER A 201 3.27 26.48 -10.18
CA SER A 201 4.45 26.22 -11.02
C SER A 201 5.69 26.99 -10.53
N LEU A 202 5.67 27.48 -9.29
CA LEU A 202 6.77 28.22 -8.68
C LEU A 202 7.90 27.25 -8.35
N ASN A 203 9.15 27.66 -8.52
CA ASN A 203 10.35 26.83 -8.31
C ASN A 203 11.47 27.73 -7.79
N SER A 204 12.08 27.43 -6.64
CA SER A 204 13.17 28.25 -6.07
C SER A 204 14.57 27.86 -6.57
N LEU A 205 14.71 26.64 -7.12
CA LEU A 205 15.92 26.16 -7.81
C LEU A 205 15.53 25.05 -8.80
N ALA A 206 14.86 25.44 -9.89
CA ALA A 206 14.40 24.50 -10.90
C ALA A 206 15.56 23.65 -11.46
N GLY A 207 15.47 22.32 -11.29
CA GLY A 207 16.52 21.37 -11.69
C GLY A 207 17.46 20.95 -10.56
N ALA A 208 17.22 21.36 -9.30
CA ALA A 208 17.85 20.71 -8.15
C ALA A 208 17.46 19.22 -8.07
N ASN A 209 18.34 18.41 -7.50
CA ASN A 209 18.13 16.98 -7.29
C ASN A 209 17.07 16.71 -6.22
N GLN A 210 17.16 17.39 -5.08
CA GLN A 210 16.23 17.28 -3.97
C GLN A 210 15.10 18.32 -4.11
N THR A 211 13.85 17.94 -3.83
CA THR A 211 12.69 18.84 -3.96
C THR A 211 11.74 18.77 -2.76
N ILE A 212 11.21 19.91 -2.34
CA ILE A 212 10.16 20.03 -1.32
C ILE A 212 8.89 20.52 -2.04
N TYR A 213 7.85 19.68 -2.03
CA TYR A 213 6.60 19.88 -2.77
C TYR A 213 5.51 20.44 -1.86
N LEU A 214 5.19 21.73 -2.01
CA LEU A 214 4.17 22.42 -1.22
C LEU A 214 2.78 22.25 -1.86
N ASP A 215 1.99 21.32 -1.33
CA ASP A 215 0.70 20.92 -1.86
C ASP A 215 -0.45 21.66 -1.18
N PHE A 216 -0.84 22.79 -1.78
CA PHE A 216 -1.99 23.61 -1.37
C PHE A 216 -3.31 23.18 -2.04
N ASN A 217 -3.28 22.23 -3.00
CA ASN A 217 -4.45 21.87 -3.82
C ASN A 217 -5.44 20.93 -3.11
N GLY A 218 -5.05 20.41 -1.95
CA GLY A 218 -5.78 19.36 -1.25
C GLY A 218 -5.33 17.98 -1.72
N HIS A 219 -5.22 17.05 -0.77
CA HIS A 219 -4.55 15.78 -0.98
C HIS A 219 -5.26 14.66 -0.20
N THR A 220 -5.26 13.45 -0.76
CA THR A 220 -5.74 12.24 -0.08
C THR A 220 -4.58 11.28 0.13
N THR A 221 -4.08 11.20 1.36
CA THR A 221 -3.02 10.28 1.75
C THR A 221 -3.62 8.89 1.97
N SER A 222 -3.06 7.89 1.29
CA SER A 222 -3.49 6.49 1.35
C SER A 222 -2.28 5.57 1.24
N GLY A 223 -2.32 4.40 1.90
CA GLY A 223 -1.22 3.42 1.85
C GLY A 223 0.09 3.81 2.58
N THR A 224 0.09 4.90 3.36
CA THR A 224 1.27 5.38 4.11
C THR A 224 1.21 4.97 5.59
N TYR A 225 2.32 5.15 6.32
CA TYR A 225 2.35 4.96 7.78
C TYR A 225 1.34 5.84 8.53
N TRP A 226 1.00 7.03 8.03
CA TRP A 226 -0.07 7.85 8.64
C TRP A 226 -1.42 7.15 8.68
N ASN A 227 -1.72 6.36 7.63
CA ASN A 227 -2.99 5.64 7.54
C ASN A 227 -3.05 4.53 8.59
N THR A 228 -2.00 3.74 8.77
CA THR A 228 -1.94 2.70 9.81
C THR A 228 -1.97 3.28 11.21
N ASP A 229 -1.16 4.32 11.46
CA ASP A 229 -0.83 4.76 12.82
C ASP A 229 -1.88 5.69 13.43
N PHE A 230 -2.66 6.40 12.60
CA PHE A 230 -3.63 7.41 13.06
C PHE A 230 -5.07 7.18 12.59
N LYS A 231 -5.31 6.39 11.53
CA LYS A 231 -6.66 6.12 10.98
C LYS A 231 -6.96 4.62 10.75
N SER A 232 -6.20 3.71 11.36
CA SER A 232 -6.42 2.24 11.30
C SER A 232 -6.50 1.67 9.88
N GLY A 233 -5.73 2.22 8.95
CA GLY A 233 -5.69 1.87 7.52
C GLY A 233 -6.56 2.75 6.62
N ALA A 234 -7.45 3.59 7.16
CA ALA A 234 -8.31 4.46 6.36
C ALA A 234 -7.57 5.70 5.80
N ASN A 235 -8.09 6.25 4.70
CA ASN A 235 -7.53 7.42 4.02
C ASN A 235 -7.62 8.69 4.87
N ILE A 236 -6.63 9.58 4.70
CA ILE A 236 -6.59 10.92 5.30
C ILE A 236 -6.84 11.92 4.18
N VAL A 237 -7.85 12.77 4.32
CA VAL A 237 -8.23 13.77 3.31
C VAL A 237 -7.97 15.16 3.87
N THR A 238 -6.95 15.85 3.35
CA THR A 238 -6.70 17.25 3.65
C THR A 238 -7.33 18.11 2.55
N PRO A 239 -8.24 19.05 2.86
CA PRO A 239 -8.83 19.93 1.85
C PRO A 239 -7.79 20.93 1.32
N ALA A 240 -8.10 21.55 0.19
CA ALA A 240 -7.32 22.67 -0.35
C ALA A 240 -7.14 23.81 0.67
N PHE A 241 -6.09 24.59 0.48
CA PHE A 241 -5.87 25.83 1.22
C PHE A 241 -7.02 26.81 0.97
N ASP A 242 -7.61 27.31 2.05
CA ASP A 242 -8.91 28.02 2.06
C ASP A 242 -8.82 29.17 3.07
N PHE A 243 -8.79 30.41 2.56
CA PHE A 243 -8.68 31.65 3.32
C PHE A 243 -10.00 32.43 3.38
N ASP A 244 -10.80 32.41 2.30
CA ASP A 244 -12.05 33.18 2.23
C ASP A 244 -13.35 32.35 2.38
N GLY A 245 -13.25 31.03 2.47
CA GLY A 245 -14.35 30.08 2.64
C GLY A 245 -14.80 29.40 1.35
N ASN A 246 -14.22 29.75 0.19
CA ASN A 246 -14.63 29.26 -1.12
C ASN A 246 -13.84 28.04 -1.60
N THR A 247 -14.09 26.87 -1.00
CA THR A 247 -13.45 25.59 -1.34
C THR A 247 -13.67 25.10 -2.79
N ALA A 248 -14.40 25.84 -3.63
CA ALA A 248 -14.63 25.52 -5.04
C ALA A 248 -13.58 26.13 -6.00
N SER A 249 -12.86 27.19 -5.61
CA SER A 249 -11.89 27.87 -6.49
C SER A 249 -11.02 28.88 -5.74
N PHE A 250 -9.69 28.80 -5.90
CA PHE A 250 -8.77 29.80 -5.36
C PHE A 250 -9.08 31.23 -5.83
N SER A 251 -9.23 32.16 -4.90
CA SER A 251 -9.33 33.58 -5.20
C SER A 251 -7.97 34.23 -5.42
N SER A 252 -7.93 35.43 -6.01
CA SER A 252 -6.66 36.15 -6.22
C SER A 252 -5.88 36.40 -4.93
N ALA A 253 -6.58 36.58 -3.80
CA ALA A 253 -5.97 36.77 -2.49
C ALA A 253 -5.37 35.46 -1.93
N GLU A 254 -5.94 34.30 -2.28
CA GLU A 254 -5.39 32.99 -1.93
C GLU A 254 -4.18 32.66 -2.80
N LEU A 255 -4.23 32.93 -4.11
CA LEU A 255 -3.09 32.75 -4.99
C LEU A 255 -1.90 33.64 -4.57
N GLU A 256 -2.18 34.90 -4.22
CA GLU A 256 -1.20 35.83 -3.65
C GLU A 256 -0.66 35.34 -2.30
N ARG A 257 -1.53 34.81 -1.41
CA ARG A 257 -1.12 34.23 -0.12
C ARG A 257 -0.21 33.01 -0.29
N ILE A 258 -0.52 32.12 -1.24
CA ILE A 258 0.30 30.93 -1.56
C ILE A 258 1.67 31.37 -2.09
N GLN A 259 1.73 32.36 -2.98
CA GLN A 259 3.00 32.95 -3.44
C GLN A 259 3.82 33.54 -2.29
N TYR A 260 3.19 34.22 -1.33
CA TYR A 260 3.87 34.81 -0.18
C TYR A 260 4.33 33.79 0.87
N ILE A 261 3.63 32.66 1.01
CA ILE A 261 4.06 31.53 1.83
C ILE A 261 5.26 30.85 1.16
N TRP A 262 5.16 30.52 -0.13
CA TRP A 262 6.25 29.94 -0.91
C TRP A 262 7.50 30.84 -0.91
N GLN A 263 7.34 32.17 -1.02
CA GLN A 263 8.45 33.13 -0.96
C GLN A 263 9.25 33.06 0.34
N ARG A 264 8.61 32.76 1.49
CA ARG A 264 9.29 32.62 2.79
C ARG A 264 10.06 31.30 2.89
N VAL A 265 9.39 30.19 2.60
CA VAL A 265 10.02 28.86 2.61
C VAL A 265 11.16 28.79 1.58
N ALA A 266 11.05 29.49 0.45
CA ALA A 266 12.12 29.61 -0.54
C ALA A 266 13.32 30.44 -0.06
N GLU A 267 13.16 31.33 0.92
CA GLU A 267 14.25 32.07 1.58
C GLU A 267 14.88 31.22 2.69
N ASP A 268 14.08 30.59 3.55
CA ASP A 268 14.55 29.68 4.63
C ASP A 268 15.46 28.55 4.10
N PHE A 269 15.17 28.05 2.89
CA PHE A 269 15.96 27.02 2.21
C PHE A 269 16.85 27.58 1.08
N SER A 270 16.96 28.91 0.92
CA SER A 270 17.83 29.54 -0.08
C SER A 270 19.32 29.21 0.03
N PRO A 271 19.92 28.87 1.21
CA PRO A 271 21.31 28.44 1.29
C PRO A 271 21.58 27.06 0.66
N PHE A 272 20.54 26.25 0.42
CA PHE A 272 20.68 24.84 0.05
C PHE A 272 20.31 24.55 -1.42
N ASN A 273 20.93 23.49 -1.95
CA ASN A 273 20.70 22.93 -3.28
C ASN A 273 19.42 22.07 -3.30
N VAL A 274 18.30 22.70 -2.95
CA VAL A 274 16.96 22.11 -2.93
C VAL A 274 16.01 23.01 -3.71
N ASN A 275 15.07 22.41 -4.42
CA ASN A 275 13.98 23.13 -5.07
C ASN A 275 12.77 23.19 -4.13
N ILE A 276 12.33 24.38 -3.75
CA ILE A 276 11.02 24.59 -3.11
C ILE A 276 10.01 24.88 -4.22
N THR A 277 8.99 24.03 -4.36
CA THR A 277 8.02 24.14 -5.47
C THR A 277 6.57 24.02 -5.02
N THR A 278 5.69 24.74 -5.71
CA THR A 278 4.22 24.57 -5.64
C THR A 278 3.67 23.77 -6.82
N GLN A 279 4.54 23.27 -7.70
CA GLN A 279 4.19 22.35 -8.76
C GLN A 279 3.99 20.95 -8.16
N ALA A 280 2.94 20.23 -8.59
CA ALA A 280 2.80 18.83 -8.20
C ALA A 280 3.97 17.97 -8.74
N PRO A 281 4.41 16.93 -8.01
CA PRO A 281 5.43 16.01 -8.49
C PRO A 281 4.98 15.34 -9.80
N THR A 282 5.92 15.18 -10.72
CA THR A 282 5.67 14.63 -12.07
C THR A 282 5.81 13.12 -12.12
N ASP A 283 6.66 12.56 -11.24
CA ASP A 283 6.69 11.14 -10.91
C ASP A 283 6.37 11.02 -9.40
N ILE A 284 5.58 10.04 -8.99
CA ILE A 284 5.30 9.82 -7.56
C ILE A 284 6.55 9.30 -6.82
N ASN A 285 7.50 8.70 -7.54
CA ASN A 285 8.79 8.30 -6.98
C ASN A 285 9.65 9.51 -6.57
N ASP A 286 9.35 10.73 -7.07
CA ASP A 286 9.99 11.98 -6.62
C ASP A 286 9.79 12.25 -5.10
N LEU A 287 8.91 11.50 -4.41
CA LEU A 287 8.58 11.65 -2.99
C LEU A 287 9.21 10.57 -2.09
N ILE A 288 10.01 9.65 -2.64
CA ILE A 288 10.63 8.55 -1.89
C ILE A 288 12.09 8.41 -2.29
N ARG A 289 12.96 8.09 -1.33
CA ARG A 289 14.33 7.70 -1.66
C ARG A 289 14.37 6.21 -2.00
N SER A 290 14.32 5.90 -3.29
CA SER A 290 14.21 4.52 -3.79
C SER A 290 15.45 3.65 -3.49
N GLY A 291 16.62 4.27 -3.28
CA GLY A 291 17.84 3.56 -2.91
C GLY A 291 19.08 4.45 -2.72
N SER A 292 20.24 3.82 -2.68
CA SER A 292 21.54 4.51 -2.53
C SER A 292 22.12 5.06 -3.84
N THR A 293 21.65 4.56 -4.99
CA THR A 293 21.92 5.09 -6.34
C THR A 293 20.91 6.13 -6.78
N ASP A 294 19.87 6.37 -5.98
CA ASP A 294 18.89 7.41 -6.22
C ASP A 294 19.55 8.79 -6.10
N THR A 295 19.32 9.66 -7.08
CA THR A 295 19.81 11.04 -7.11
C THR A 295 18.69 12.07 -7.07
N ARG A 296 17.41 11.68 -7.04
CA ARG A 296 16.27 12.60 -7.12
C ARG A 296 15.09 12.07 -6.30
N TRP A 297 14.94 12.64 -5.10
CA TRP A 297 13.81 12.39 -4.21
C TRP A 297 13.45 13.67 -3.45
N GLY A 298 12.46 13.60 -2.57
CA GLY A 298 11.89 14.78 -1.93
C GLY A 298 10.82 14.43 -0.92
N VAL A 299 10.10 15.46 -0.45
CA VAL A 299 8.98 15.28 0.48
C VAL A 299 7.81 16.19 0.10
N ARG A 300 6.58 15.70 0.34
CA ARG A 300 5.35 16.47 0.21
C ARG A 300 5.02 17.16 1.54
N VAL A 301 4.72 18.46 1.49
CA VAL A 301 4.10 19.18 2.60
C VAL A 301 2.66 19.52 2.19
N VAL A 302 1.69 18.90 2.85
CA VAL A 302 0.26 19.05 2.58
C VAL A 302 -0.31 20.19 3.42
N VAL A 303 -0.74 21.28 2.77
CA VAL A 303 -1.08 22.53 3.45
C VAL A 303 -2.59 22.82 3.37
N GLY A 304 -3.30 22.63 4.47
CA GLY A 304 -4.74 22.88 4.57
C GLY A 304 -5.41 22.24 5.78
N GLY A 305 -6.74 22.37 5.88
CA GLY A 305 -7.54 21.73 6.93
C GLY A 305 -7.26 22.21 8.36
N SER A 306 -7.60 21.39 9.35
CA SER A 306 -7.29 21.61 10.77
C SER A 306 -6.78 20.32 11.44
N SER A 307 -5.90 20.46 12.44
CA SER A 307 -5.31 19.32 13.16
C SER A 307 -6.36 18.45 13.87
N TYR A 308 -7.46 19.06 14.32
CA TYR A 308 -8.54 18.39 15.02
C TYR A 308 -9.24 17.33 14.17
N ASP A 309 -9.23 17.47 12.84
CA ASP A 309 -9.84 16.53 11.90
C ASP A 309 -8.96 15.27 11.70
N LEU A 310 -7.65 15.42 11.82
CA LEU A 310 -6.65 14.35 11.66
C LEU A 310 -6.26 13.72 13.01
N LEU A 311 -5.68 14.51 13.90
CA LEU A 311 -5.04 14.09 15.16
C LEU A 311 -5.95 14.20 16.39
N GLY A 312 -6.96 15.08 16.34
CA GLY A 312 -7.80 15.42 17.50
C GLY A 312 -7.13 16.38 18.50
N ASP A 313 -5.92 16.87 18.20
CA ASP A 313 -5.20 17.89 18.96
C ASP A 313 -5.26 19.27 18.26
N GLY A 314 -4.54 20.25 18.80
CA GLY A 314 -4.47 21.63 18.28
C GLY A 314 -3.18 22.00 17.56
N ALA A 315 -2.42 21.04 16.99
CA ALA A 315 -1.12 21.28 16.39
C ALA A 315 -1.11 22.29 15.22
N GLY A 316 0.06 22.89 14.95
CA GLY A 316 0.30 23.76 13.80
C GLY A 316 0.62 22.98 12.52
N GLY A 317 1.44 21.95 12.66
CA GLY A 317 1.69 20.90 11.67
C GLY A 317 1.99 19.57 12.36
N VAL A 318 2.39 18.57 11.57
CA VAL A 318 3.04 17.35 12.06
C VAL A 318 3.83 16.65 10.93
N ALA A 319 4.97 16.07 11.27
CA ALA A 319 5.79 15.23 10.39
C ALA A 319 6.31 13.97 11.11
N TYR A 320 6.85 13.00 10.35
CA TYR A 320 7.71 11.96 10.89
C TYR A 320 9.15 12.47 10.99
N LEU A 321 9.86 12.09 12.05
CA LEU A 321 11.26 12.46 12.26
C LEU A 321 12.17 11.62 11.33
N ASP A 322 13.15 12.26 10.69
CA ASP A 322 14.17 11.63 9.80
C ASP A 322 13.58 10.90 8.57
N SER A 323 12.35 11.24 8.16
CA SER A 323 11.63 10.52 7.10
C SER A 323 11.94 10.95 5.66
N PHE A 324 12.67 12.06 5.46
CA PHE A 324 13.05 12.57 4.13
C PHE A 324 13.91 11.57 3.33
N ASN A 325 14.58 10.63 4.01
CA ASN A 325 15.42 9.60 3.43
C ASN A 325 14.71 8.25 3.23
N TRP A 326 13.41 8.11 3.53
CA TRP A 326 12.72 6.82 3.51
C TRP A 326 12.22 6.44 2.10
N ASN A 327 12.03 5.14 1.87
CA ASN A 327 11.53 4.58 0.62
C ASN A 327 9.99 4.47 0.59
N ASN A 328 9.28 5.35 1.31
CA ASN A 328 7.82 5.42 1.40
C ASN A 328 7.38 6.89 1.47
N ASP A 329 6.25 7.25 0.83
CA ASP A 329 5.71 8.62 0.90
C ASP A 329 5.26 8.91 2.35
N THR A 330 5.94 9.86 2.99
CA THR A 330 5.65 10.33 4.35
C THR A 330 5.37 11.83 4.29
N PRO A 331 4.16 12.24 3.88
CA PRO A 331 3.83 13.66 3.79
C PRO A 331 3.89 14.31 5.18
N ALA A 332 4.48 15.50 5.26
CA ALA A 332 4.28 16.40 6.38
C ALA A 332 2.93 17.12 6.20
N TYR A 333 2.22 17.42 7.29
CA TYR A 333 0.96 18.16 7.28
C TYR A 333 1.12 19.52 7.93
N VAL A 334 0.53 20.57 7.34
CA VAL A 334 0.49 21.92 7.94
C VAL A 334 -0.95 22.43 7.94
N PHE A 335 -1.48 22.66 9.13
CA PHE A 335 -2.89 22.92 9.38
C PHE A 335 -3.18 24.42 9.36
N SER A 336 -3.39 24.97 8.17
CA SER A 336 -3.49 26.43 7.98
C SER A 336 -4.55 27.08 8.88
N LYS A 337 -5.67 26.40 9.17
CA LYS A 337 -6.74 26.92 10.03
C LYS A 337 -6.32 27.08 11.50
N ASN A 338 -5.50 26.16 12.03
CA ASN A 338 -4.87 26.30 13.35
C ASN A 338 -3.90 27.50 13.38
N LEU A 339 -3.19 27.71 12.28
CA LEU A 339 -2.25 28.81 12.05
C LEU A 339 -2.95 30.12 11.62
N GLN A 340 -4.27 30.22 11.82
CA GLN A 340 -5.11 31.40 11.54
C GLN A 340 -5.06 31.84 10.06
N ASN A 341 -4.72 30.93 9.14
CA ASN A 341 -4.38 31.15 7.74
C ASN A 341 -3.33 32.27 7.53
N SER A 342 -2.49 32.53 8.53
CA SER A 342 -1.45 33.56 8.51
C SER A 342 -0.36 33.19 7.50
N GLU A 343 -0.02 34.13 6.61
CA GLU A 343 1.11 34.01 5.66
C GLU A 343 2.36 33.51 6.38
N LYS A 344 2.75 34.21 7.44
CA LYS A 344 3.95 33.91 8.17
C LYS A 344 3.81 32.59 8.93
N TYR A 345 2.76 32.40 9.73
CA TYR A 345 2.69 31.20 10.57
C TYR A 345 2.59 29.92 9.73
N THR A 346 1.97 29.97 8.55
CA THR A 346 1.93 28.82 7.62
C THR A 346 3.32 28.54 7.03
N ALA A 347 4.09 29.57 6.66
CA ALA A 347 5.45 29.38 6.14
C ALA A 347 6.43 28.84 7.20
N GLU A 348 6.46 29.45 8.38
CA GLU A 348 7.34 29.02 9.49
C GLU A 348 7.04 27.57 9.89
N ALA A 349 5.76 27.18 9.93
CA ALA A 349 5.36 25.80 10.18
C ALA A 349 5.79 24.85 9.05
N ILE A 350 5.70 25.24 7.78
CA ILE A 350 6.23 24.43 6.66
C ILE A 350 7.73 24.17 6.85
N SER A 351 8.52 25.21 7.13
CA SER A 351 9.97 25.07 7.30
C SER A 351 10.34 24.23 8.53
N HIS A 352 9.56 24.35 9.61
CA HIS A 352 9.69 23.56 10.84
C HIS A 352 9.35 22.07 10.65
N GLU A 353 8.20 21.74 10.06
CA GLU A 353 7.80 20.35 9.82
C GLU A 353 8.71 19.67 8.78
N VAL A 354 9.22 20.41 7.79
CA VAL A 354 10.29 19.91 6.92
C VAL A 354 11.55 19.63 7.73
N GLY A 355 11.95 20.51 8.65
CA GLY A 355 13.06 20.28 9.56
C GLY A 355 12.95 18.95 10.33
N HIS A 356 11.75 18.57 10.80
CA HIS A 356 11.52 17.24 11.36
C HIS A 356 11.74 16.11 10.35
N THR A 357 11.26 16.21 9.11
CA THR A 357 11.57 15.19 8.08
C THR A 357 13.07 15.04 7.83
N LEU A 358 13.86 16.10 8.08
CA LEU A 358 15.32 16.13 8.00
C LEU A 358 16.03 15.67 9.29
N GLY A 359 15.28 15.26 10.31
CA GLY A 359 15.80 14.72 11.57
C GLY A 359 16.08 15.76 12.66
N LEU A 360 15.66 17.02 12.51
CA LEU A 360 15.84 18.06 13.53
C LEU A 360 14.82 17.96 14.67
N SER A 361 15.26 18.25 15.89
CA SER A 361 14.44 18.37 17.10
C SER A 361 14.00 19.82 17.35
N HIS A 362 13.00 20.03 18.23
CA HIS A 362 12.57 21.39 18.58
C HIS A 362 13.69 22.21 19.27
N ASP A 363 13.80 23.47 18.90
CA ASP A 363 14.62 24.48 19.53
C ASP A 363 13.82 25.12 20.69
N GLY A 364 13.98 24.61 21.91
CA GLY A 364 13.30 25.08 23.13
C GLY A 364 14.27 25.43 24.26
N ARG A 365 13.77 25.62 25.49
CA ARG A 365 14.64 25.94 26.65
C ARG A 365 14.42 25.02 27.86
N ILE A 366 15.48 24.89 28.65
CA ILE A 366 15.51 24.21 29.94
C ILE A 366 15.04 25.16 31.06
N ASN A 367 15.30 26.47 30.94
CA ASN A 367 14.92 27.47 31.93
C ASN A 367 14.54 28.83 31.29
N PRO A 368 13.26 29.23 31.28
CA PRO A 368 12.10 28.41 31.65
C PRO A 368 12.01 27.14 30.80
N ALA A 369 11.39 26.09 31.34
CA ALA A 369 11.16 24.85 30.60
C ALA A 369 10.03 25.06 29.57
N GLU A 370 10.39 25.17 28.29
CA GLU A 370 9.47 25.39 27.17
C GLU A 370 9.89 24.56 25.95
N GLY A 371 8.91 23.95 25.26
CA GLY A 371 9.17 23.07 24.13
C GLY A 371 9.63 23.79 22.86
N TYR A 372 9.30 25.08 22.73
CA TYR A 372 9.66 25.93 21.59
C TYR A 372 10.15 27.28 22.12
N TYR A 373 11.24 27.79 21.56
CA TYR A 373 11.86 29.03 21.95
C TYR A 373 11.24 30.21 21.19
N ASN A 374 10.64 31.14 21.93
CA ASN A 374 9.99 32.35 21.38
C ASN A 374 10.97 33.40 20.84
N GLY A 375 12.26 33.07 20.76
CA GLY A 375 13.31 34.01 20.39
C GLY A 375 13.51 35.14 21.38
N HIS A 376 14.24 36.16 20.95
CA HIS A 376 14.48 37.38 21.72
C HIS A 376 14.90 38.57 20.82
N GLY A 377 15.30 39.68 21.44
CA GLY A 377 15.57 40.93 20.72
C GLY A 377 14.28 41.72 20.43
N SER A 378 14.34 42.65 19.48
CA SER A 378 13.17 43.44 19.03
C SER A 378 13.44 44.15 17.70
N GLY A 379 12.40 44.77 17.12
CA GLY A 379 12.49 45.43 15.81
C GLY A 379 12.65 44.42 14.67
N VAL A 380 13.23 44.85 13.54
CA VAL A 380 13.54 43.95 12.42
C VAL A 380 14.59 42.89 12.79
N THR A 381 15.44 43.20 13.77
CA THR A 381 16.48 42.32 14.34
C THR A 381 15.99 41.48 15.55
N GLY A 382 14.67 41.33 15.75
CA GLY A 382 14.14 40.35 16.70
C GLY A 382 14.25 38.97 16.08
N TRP A 383 14.86 38.00 16.78
CA TRP A 383 15.36 36.75 16.23
C TRP A 383 14.83 35.50 16.95
N ALA A 384 14.54 34.44 16.20
CA ALA A 384 14.28 33.08 16.69
C ALA A 384 14.84 32.01 15.74
N GLY A 385 15.12 30.81 16.27
CA GLY A 385 15.37 29.62 15.47
C GLY A 385 14.11 29.10 14.75
N ILE A 386 14.25 28.57 13.53
CA ILE A 386 13.17 27.99 12.73
C ILE A 386 12.53 26.78 13.45
N MET A 387 13.35 25.91 14.05
CA MET A 387 12.89 24.81 14.89
C MET A 387 12.30 25.26 16.25
N GLY A 388 12.25 26.57 16.53
CA GLY A 388 11.63 27.16 17.72
C GLY A 388 10.22 27.69 17.45
N ALA A 389 9.94 28.93 17.86
CA ALA A 389 8.69 29.63 17.61
C ALA A 389 8.90 30.92 16.81
N GLY A 390 9.45 30.76 15.59
CA GLY A 390 9.75 31.83 14.62
C GLY A 390 8.61 32.81 14.38
N TYR A 391 7.36 32.37 14.53
CA TYR A 391 6.11 33.14 14.47
C TYR A 391 6.21 34.59 15.01
N TYR A 392 6.87 34.81 16.14
CA TYR A 392 6.86 36.09 16.86
C TYR A 392 8.02 37.05 16.55
N GLN A 393 9.02 36.64 15.76
CA GLN A 393 10.27 37.39 15.52
C GLN A 393 10.43 37.81 14.05
N ASN A 394 11.10 38.92 13.72
CA ASN A 394 11.13 39.39 12.32
C ASN A 394 12.24 38.75 11.48
N LEU A 395 13.33 38.37 12.13
CA LEU A 395 14.43 37.56 11.63
C LEU A 395 14.22 36.12 12.13
N THR A 396 14.30 35.14 11.25
CA THR A 396 14.24 33.72 11.61
C THR A 396 15.39 32.99 10.91
N GLN A 397 16.01 32.02 11.56
CA GLN A 397 17.24 31.39 11.07
C GLN A 397 17.36 29.93 11.50
N TRP A 398 18.21 29.17 10.82
CA TRP A 398 18.72 27.89 11.33
C TRP A 398 19.65 28.12 12.53
N SER A 399 19.68 27.14 13.42
CA SER A 399 20.21 27.25 14.78
C SER A 399 21.28 26.19 15.07
N LYS A 400 21.94 26.34 16.22
CA LYS A 400 22.66 25.23 16.88
C LYS A 400 22.58 25.28 18.40
N GLY A 401 21.46 25.77 18.93
CA GLY A 401 21.23 25.88 20.38
C GLY A 401 22.05 26.98 21.08
N GLU A 402 22.53 27.99 20.36
CA GLU A 402 23.49 28.97 20.92
C GLU A 402 22.87 30.01 21.88
N TYR A 403 21.54 30.01 22.00
CA TYR A 403 20.76 30.93 22.83
C TYR A 403 20.66 30.47 24.30
N ALA A 404 20.26 31.41 25.17
CA ALA A 404 20.28 31.19 26.61
C ALA A 404 19.41 30.01 27.08
N SER A 405 20.07 29.00 27.66
CA SER A 405 19.46 27.79 28.25
C SER A 405 18.71 26.91 27.23
N ALA A 406 19.19 26.81 26.00
CA ALA A 406 18.69 25.89 24.98
C ALA A 406 18.55 24.45 25.52
N ASN A 407 17.50 23.74 25.11
CA ASN A 407 17.28 22.32 25.40
C ASN A 407 17.84 21.39 24.30
N ASN A 408 18.07 21.94 23.12
CA ASN A 408 18.67 21.31 21.95
C ASN A 408 20.01 22.02 21.63
N THR A 409 20.97 21.28 21.08
CA THR A 409 22.24 21.81 20.51
C THR A 409 22.68 20.95 19.31
N GLU A 410 21.73 20.43 18.55
CA GLU A 410 21.93 19.91 17.18
C GLU A 410 22.51 21.02 16.29
N ASP A 411 23.33 20.68 15.29
CA ASP A 411 23.83 21.66 14.30
C ASP A 411 22.96 21.55 13.05
N ASP A 412 21.91 22.38 12.96
CA ASP A 412 20.87 22.32 11.92
C ASP A 412 21.50 22.26 10.52
N LEU A 413 22.46 23.15 10.26
CA LEU A 413 23.11 23.28 8.96
C LEU A 413 23.93 22.03 8.61
N GLN A 414 24.65 21.44 9.57
CA GLN A 414 25.32 20.16 9.38
C GLN A 414 24.32 19.03 9.14
N ILE A 415 23.21 18.94 9.87
CA ILE A 415 22.26 17.83 9.76
C ILE A 415 21.56 17.86 8.39
N ILE A 416 21.08 19.03 7.97
CA ILE A 416 20.51 19.25 6.63
C ILE A 416 21.53 18.83 5.57
N THR A 417 22.77 19.36 5.64
CA THR A 417 23.76 19.21 4.55
C THR A 417 24.63 17.94 4.58
N THR A 418 24.52 17.10 5.62
CA THR A 418 25.31 15.86 5.75
C THR A 418 24.48 14.60 5.55
N TYR A 419 23.28 14.53 6.14
CA TYR A 419 22.52 13.28 6.21
C TYR A 419 21.38 13.19 5.19
N ASN A 420 20.84 14.33 4.74
CA ASN A 420 19.60 14.38 3.96
C ASN A 420 19.79 14.57 2.45
N GLY A 421 21.03 14.55 1.96
CA GLY A 421 21.34 14.70 0.52
C GLY A 421 21.31 16.14 -0.01
N PHE A 422 20.90 17.11 0.81
CA PHE A 422 21.06 18.53 0.52
C PHE A 422 22.57 18.81 0.48
N SER A 423 23.06 19.47 -0.57
CA SER A 423 24.27 20.27 -0.44
C SER A 423 23.88 21.72 -0.12
N TYR A 424 24.84 22.53 0.30
CA TYR A 424 24.74 23.97 0.07
C TYR A 424 24.62 24.27 -1.43
N ARG A 425 24.18 25.49 -1.79
CA ARG A 425 24.29 25.99 -3.17
C ARG A 425 25.75 26.16 -3.59
N THR A 426 25.95 26.57 -4.84
CA THR A 426 27.26 26.97 -5.37
C THR A 426 27.38 28.49 -5.25
N ASP A 427 28.46 28.94 -4.60
CA ASP A 427 28.98 30.32 -4.58
C ASP A 427 28.62 31.07 -5.88
N ASP A 428 27.87 32.18 -5.74
CA ASP A 428 27.37 32.95 -6.88
C ASP A 428 28.15 34.24 -7.18
N ALA A 429 28.89 34.83 -6.22
CA ALA A 429 29.72 36.03 -6.45
C ALA A 429 31.11 36.06 -5.79
N GLY A 430 31.78 34.90 -5.70
CA GLY A 430 33.23 34.72 -5.77
C GLY A 430 34.03 35.50 -4.72
N ASN A 431 34.13 34.93 -3.53
CA ASN A 431 34.84 35.26 -2.26
C ASN A 431 36.11 36.17 -2.18
N THR A 432 36.60 36.81 -3.25
CA THR A 432 37.79 37.68 -3.24
C THR A 432 37.74 38.80 -4.28
N ILE A 433 38.52 39.86 -4.06
CA ILE A 433 38.79 40.93 -5.05
C ILE A 433 39.26 40.36 -6.41
N THR A 434 39.97 39.23 -6.42
CA THR A 434 40.45 38.56 -7.63
C THR A 434 39.40 37.73 -8.38
N THR A 435 38.31 37.34 -7.72
CA THR A 435 37.18 36.58 -8.27
C THR A 435 35.91 37.42 -8.42
N ALA A 436 36.01 38.73 -8.14
CA ALA A 436 34.86 39.60 -7.93
C ALA A 436 33.96 39.80 -9.17
N LYS A 437 32.67 39.55 -8.99
CA LYS A 437 31.59 39.65 -10.00
C LYS A 437 31.36 41.10 -10.43
N SER A 438 31.31 41.40 -11.73
CA SER A 438 31.04 42.77 -12.18
C SER A 438 29.60 43.20 -11.86
N LEU A 439 29.40 44.36 -11.23
CA LEU A 439 28.06 44.93 -11.06
C LEU A 439 27.49 45.39 -12.41
N ALA A 440 26.17 45.28 -12.58
CA ALA A 440 25.50 45.83 -13.74
C ALA A 440 25.44 47.37 -13.61
N ILE A 441 25.98 48.08 -14.61
CA ILE A 441 26.03 49.54 -14.66
C ILE A 441 25.22 50.04 -15.85
N SER A 442 24.28 50.96 -15.62
CA SER A 442 23.49 51.61 -16.66
C SER A 442 23.56 53.13 -16.50
N GLY A 443 24.38 53.78 -17.33
CA GLY A 443 24.68 55.21 -17.23
C GLY A 443 25.44 55.53 -15.94
N THR A 444 24.71 55.99 -14.93
CA THR A 444 25.22 56.21 -13.56
C THR A 444 24.65 55.22 -12.55
N SER A 445 23.61 54.45 -12.87
CA SER A 445 22.93 53.54 -11.94
C SER A 445 23.64 52.19 -11.85
N VAL A 446 23.57 51.55 -10.67
CA VAL A 446 24.22 50.26 -10.37
C VAL A 446 23.20 49.29 -9.78
N THR A 447 23.24 48.02 -10.18
CA THR A 447 22.39 46.93 -9.64
C THR A 447 23.13 45.59 -9.55
N GLY A 448 22.70 44.73 -8.63
CA GLY A 448 23.17 43.34 -8.46
C GLY A 448 22.31 42.56 -7.44
N SER A 449 22.63 41.28 -7.21
CA SER A 449 21.99 40.41 -6.23
C SER A 449 22.79 39.12 -6.08
N GLY A 450 22.71 38.46 -4.92
CA GLY A 450 23.32 37.15 -4.65
C GLY A 450 22.73 36.48 -3.41
N ILE A 451 23.34 35.38 -2.97
CA ILE A 451 22.94 34.56 -1.82
C ILE A 451 24.17 34.27 -0.96
N ILE A 452 24.17 34.72 0.31
CA ILE A 452 25.16 34.25 1.29
C ILE A 452 24.76 32.84 1.70
N GLU A 453 25.42 31.81 1.15
CA GLU A 453 25.00 30.42 1.34
C GLU A 453 25.68 29.73 2.56
N ARG A 454 26.74 30.33 3.13
CA ARG A 454 27.43 29.86 4.35
C ARG A 454 27.96 31.02 5.19
N ASN A 455 28.17 30.80 6.48
CA ASN A 455 28.86 31.77 7.35
C ASN A 455 30.39 31.86 7.11
N THR A 456 30.88 31.23 6.04
CA THR A 456 32.25 31.38 5.51
C THR A 456 32.28 32.11 4.16
N ASP A 457 31.12 32.50 3.64
CA ASP A 457 30.94 33.08 2.32
C ASP A 457 30.84 34.62 2.38
N VAL A 458 31.56 35.29 1.48
CA VAL A 458 31.73 36.75 1.45
C VAL A 458 31.77 37.22 -0.01
N ASP A 459 30.61 37.39 -0.62
CA ASP A 459 30.46 37.81 -2.02
C ASP A 459 31.22 39.12 -2.34
N PHE A 460 32.08 39.09 -3.36
CA PHE A 460 32.79 40.28 -3.85
C PHE A 460 32.29 40.70 -5.23
N TYR A 461 31.99 41.99 -5.36
CA TYR A 461 31.64 42.62 -6.62
C TYR A 461 32.62 43.71 -7.03
N SER A 462 32.71 44.02 -8.32
CA SER A 462 33.58 45.06 -8.87
C SER A 462 32.85 46.08 -9.75
N PHE A 463 33.29 47.34 -9.73
CA PHE A 463 32.78 48.42 -10.58
C PHE A 463 33.82 49.52 -10.83
N VAL A 464 33.63 50.32 -11.88
CA VAL A 464 34.52 51.45 -12.25
C VAL A 464 33.74 52.75 -12.18
N THR A 465 34.32 53.80 -11.60
CA THR A 465 33.70 55.12 -11.48
C THR A 465 34.70 56.25 -11.73
N GLY A 466 34.19 57.40 -12.18
CA GLY A 466 34.86 58.69 -12.08
C GLY A 466 34.97 59.20 -10.64
N ALA A 467 35.63 60.34 -10.44
CA ALA A 467 35.79 60.95 -9.14
C ALA A 467 34.51 61.71 -8.72
N GLY A 468 34.00 61.44 -7.52
CA GLY A 468 32.78 62.05 -7.01
C GLY A 468 32.09 61.22 -5.93
N ALA A 469 30.86 61.58 -5.59
CA ALA A 469 30.04 60.83 -4.63
C ALA A 469 29.46 59.56 -5.26
N ILE A 470 29.41 58.49 -4.47
CA ILE A 470 28.73 57.23 -4.77
C ILE A 470 27.78 56.88 -3.63
N ASN A 471 26.67 56.22 -3.96
CA ASN A 471 25.72 55.70 -2.97
C ASN A 471 25.35 54.27 -3.38
N LEU A 472 25.51 53.31 -2.48
CA LEU A 472 25.18 51.90 -2.67
C LEU A 472 24.35 51.43 -1.48
N THR A 473 23.28 50.67 -1.72
CA THR A 473 22.46 49.99 -0.71
C THR A 473 22.44 48.50 -1.02
N VAL A 474 22.50 47.68 0.03
CA VAL A 474 22.37 46.23 -0.01
C VAL A 474 21.24 45.85 0.96
N ASP A 475 20.10 45.43 0.43
CA ASP A 475 18.92 45.04 1.20
C ASP A 475 18.74 43.50 1.18
N PRO A 476 18.44 42.83 2.31
CA PRO A 476 18.14 41.40 2.35
C PRO A 476 16.73 41.13 1.80
N PHE A 477 16.34 39.85 1.73
CA PHE A 477 15.01 39.46 1.27
C PHE A 477 13.87 40.14 2.07
N SER A 478 12.98 40.86 1.37
CA SER A 478 12.04 41.77 2.05
C SER A 478 10.84 41.10 2.73
N ARG A 479 10.62 39.80 2.51
CA ARG A 479 9.46 39.06 3.05
C ARG A 479 9.91 37.93 3.99
N GLY A 480 10.44 38.31 5.15
CA GLY A 480 11.03 37.36 6.09
C GLY A 480 12.47 37.07 5.70
N PRO A 481 13.41 38.01 5.91
CA PRO A 481 14.83 37.74 5.73
C PRO A 481 15.31 36.74 6.78
N ASN A 482 16.27 35.88 6.41
CA ASN A 482 17.12 35.18 7.39
C ASN A 482 18.50 35.89 7.55
N LEU A 483 18.86 36.80 6.64
CA LEU A 483 20.17 37.46 6.56
C LEU A 483 20.23 38.85 7.24
N ASP A 484 21.31 39.11 7.99
CA ASP A 484 21.76 40.44 8.47
C ASP A 484 23.10 40.79 7.79
N ILE A 485 23.21 41.99 7.20
CA ILE A 485 24.22 42.32 6.19
C ILE A 485 25.33 43.25 6.71
N LEU A 486 26.58 42.91 6.39
CA LEU A 486 27.75 43.78 6.50
C LEU A 486 28.37 44.09 5.12
N ALA A 487 28.07 45.27 4.58
CA ALA A 487 28.69 45.76 3.34
C ALA A 487 30.06 46.42 3.61
N LYS A 488 31.05 46.16 2.76
CA LYS A 488 32.42 46.73 2.84
C LYS A 488 32.91 47.18 1.46
N LEU A 489 33.32 48.44 1.32
CA LEU A 489 33.84 49.01 0.07
C LEU A 489 35.38 49.09 0.11
N TYR A 490 36.04 48.53 -0.90
CA TYR A 490 37.50 48.54 -1.08
C TYR A 490 37.91 49.26 -2.37
N ASN A 491 39.13 49.78 -2.42
CA ASN A 491 39.77 50.23 -3.66
C ASN A 491 40.53 49.09 -4.38
N SER A 492 41.06 49.36 -5.57
CA SER A 492 41.89 48.43 -6.36
C SER A 492 43.23 48.00 -5.73
N ALA A 493 43.60 48.53 -4.57
CA ALA A 493 44.74 48.08 -3.76
C ALA A 493 44.31 47.26 -2.53
N GLY A 494 43.04 46.84 -2.45
CA GLY A 494 42.49 46.09 -1.31
C GLY A 494 42.38 46.91 -0.02
N THR A 495 42.45 48.25 -0.10
CA THR A 495 42.29 49.12 1.07
C THR A 495 40.81 49.39 1.32
N LEU A 496 40.33 49.14 2.54
CA LEU A 496 38.96 49.46 2.97
C LEU A 496 38.74 50.99 2.94
N ILE A 497 37.63 51.42 2.34
CA ILE A 497 37.23 52.81 2.12
C ILE A 497 36.02 53.18 2.98
N ALA A 498 35.06 52.26 3.12
CA ALA A 498 33.87 52.41 3.94
C ALA A 498 33.30 51.03 4.32
N SER A 499 32.52 50.95 5.38
CA SER A 499 31.80 49.74 5.79
C SER A 499 30.48 50.11 6.46
N SER A 500 29.48 49.23 6.38
CA SER A 500 28.14 49.49 6.90
C SER A 500 27.47 48.19 7.37
N ASN A 501 27.12 48.16 8.65
CA ASN A 501 26.10 47.32 9.28
C ASN A 501 25.42 48.27 10.30
N PRO A 502 24.17 48.73 10.07
CA PRO A 502 23.47 49.63 10.98
C PRO A 502 22.77 48.80 12.06
N THR A 503 23.07 49.04 13.34
CA THR A 503 22.70 48.15 14.44
C THR A 503 21.23 47.72 14.52
N ASP A 504 20.28 48.52 13.99
CA ASP A 504 18.84 48.27 14.10
C ASP A 504 18.15 48.09 12.73
N LEU A 505 18.93 47.76 11.71
CA LEU A 505 18.50 47.35 10.36
C LEU A 505 19.22 46.05 9.98
N LEU A 506 18.62 45.27 9.08
CA LEU A 506 19.27 44.12 8.45
C LEU A 506 19.94 44.48 7.11
N SER A 507 19.73 45.71 6.62
CA SER A 507 20.29 46.21 5.35
C SER A 507 21.43 47.21 5.56
N ALA A 508 22.37 47.20 4.63
CA ALA A 508 23.61 47.97 4.69
C ALA A 508 23.66 49.05 3.60
N ALA A 509 24.13 50.26 3.95
CA ALA A 509 24.23 51.37 3.00
C ALA A 509 25.58 52.09 3.08
N ILE A 510 26.22 52.29 1.93
CA ILE A 510 27.51 52.99 1.78
C ILE A 510 27.30 54.24 0.93
N ALA A 511 27.35 55.41 1.57
CA ALA A 511 27.40 56.72 0.91
C ALA A 511 28.77 57.36 1.18
N THR A 512 29.57 57.59 0.15
CA THR A 512 30.94 58.12 0.29
C THR A 512 31.42 58.85 -0.96
N THR A 513 32.59 59.50 -0.91
CA THR A 513 33.24 60.16 -2.04
C THR A 513 34.54 59.46 -2.40
N VAL A 514 34.71 59.16 -3.70
CA VAL A 514 35.82 58.36 -4.23
C VAL A 514 36.59 59.10 -5.33
N THR A 515 37.83 58.66 -5.57
CA THR A 515 38.63 59.07 -6.73
C THR A 515 38.24 58.27 -7.97
N ALA A 516 38.63 58.71 -9.17
CA ALA A 516 38.37 57.95 -10.38
C ALA A 516 39.20 56.64 -10.38
N GLY A 517 38.55 55.49 -10.58
CA GLY A 517 39.19 54.18 -10.55
C GLY A 517 38.21 53.00 -10.38
N THR A 518 38.78 51.82 -10.16
CA THR A 518 38.04 50.58 -9.86
C THR A 518 37.88 50.40 -8.35
N TYR A 519 36.67 50.01 -7.94
CA TYR A 519 36.30 49.74 -6.56
C TYR A 519 35.59 48.39 -6.46
N TYR A 520 35.60 47.83 -5.25
CA TYR A 520 35.05 46.52 -4.95
C TYR A 520 34.11 46.59 -3.75
N LEU A 521 32.93 45.97 -3.85
CA LEU A 521 31.96 45.87 -2.77
C LEU A 521 31.95 44.42 -2.29
N ALA A 522 32.32 44.18 -1.03
CA ALA A 522 32.13 42.89 -0.38
C ALA A 522 30.84 42.91 0.47
N ILE A 523 30.13 41.79 0.49
CA ILE A 523 28.89 41.55 1.22
C ILE A 523 29.12 40.29 2.08
N ASP A 524 28.58 40.27 3.30
CA ASP A 524 29.00 39.37 4.37
C ASP A 524 27.81 39.18 5.34
N GLY A 525 27.50 37.92 5.69
CA GLY A 525 26.42 37.57 6.61
C GLY A 525 26.91 37.57 8.06
N VAL A 526 26.25 38.35 8.92
CA VAL A 526 26.79 38.67 10.26
C VAL A 526 25.82 38.47 11.41
N GLY A 527 26.38 38.29 12.61
CA GLY A 527 25.64 38.30 13.87
C GLY A 527 25.59 39.67 14.55
N LYS A 528 24.58 39.87 15.40
CA LYS A 528 24.35 41.09 16.20
C LYS A 528 24.41 40.78 17.70
N GLY A 529 24.87 41.74 18.51
CA GLY A 529 24.52 41.83 19.94
C GLY A 529 25.13 40.75 20.86
N ASP A 530 24.45 40.49 21.99
CA ASP A 530 24.74 39.35 22.86
C ASP A 530 23.76 38.21 22.58
N ILE A 531 24.30 37.09 22.08
CA ILE A 531 23.63 35.84 21.72
C ILE A 531 22.72 35.26 22.82
N LEU A 532 23.00 35.59 24.09
CA LEU A 532 22.23 35.10 25.24
C LEU A 532 21.04 36.00 25.61
N SER A 533 20.87 37.19 25.00
CA SER A 533 19.90 38.19 25.49
C SER A 533 19.36 39.21 24.48
N THR A 534 20.12 39.57 23.44
CA THR A 534 19.85 40.72 22.55
C THR A 534 20.29 40.50 21.09
N GLY A 535 20.62 39.28 20.68
CA GLY A 535 21.47 39.01 19.53
C GLY A 535 21.50 37.57 19.01
N TYR A 536 22.31 37.36 17.98
CA TYR A 536 22.45 36.12 17.21
C TYR A 536 23.83 36.07 16.55
N THR A 537 24.24 34.89 16.11
CA THR A 537 25.52 34.62 15.43
C THR A 537 25.48 34.88 13.92
N ASP A 538 26.66 34.85 13.31
CA ASP A 538 26.83 34.77 11.86
C ASP A 538 26.34 33.43 11.28
N TYR A 539 26.42 32.35 12.06
CA TYR A 539 26.02 30.98 11.70
C TYR A 539 24.69 30.88 10.95
N GLY A 540 23.61 31.48 11.48
CA GLY A 540 22.28 31.46 10.87
C GLY A 540 22.02 32.59 9.87
N SER A 541 22.97 33.52 9.71
CA SER A 541 22.82 34.77 8.95
C SER A 541 23.13 34.53 7.47
N LEU A 542 22.29 33.73 6.84
CA LEU A 542 22.38 33.25 5.45
C LEU A 542 21.13 33.73 4.68
N GLY A 543 21.17 33.87 3.35
CA GLY A 543 19.98 34.22 2.57
C GLY A 543 20.21 35.13 1.36
N GLN A 544 19.11 35.55 0.71
CA GLN A 544 19.14 36.40 -0.49
C GLN A 544 19.32 37.89 -0.15
N TYR A 545 20.04 38.61 -1.03
CA TYR A 545 20.14 40.06 -0.97
C TYR A 545 20.16 40.73 -2.35
N PHE A 546 19.89 42.05 -2.37
CA PHE A 546 19.78 42.87 -3.56
C PHE A 546 20.61 44.17 -3.42
N ILE A 547 21.38 44.49 -4.45
CA ILE A 547 22.26 45.67 -4.52
C ILE A 547 21.64 46.72 -5.44
N SER A 548 21.60 47.98 -5.00
CA SER A 548 21.23 49.13 -5.84
C SER A 548 22.10 50.37 -5.55
N GLY A 549 22.30 51.27 -6.53
CA GLY A 549 23.15 52.45 -6.29
C GLY A 549 23.49 53.36 -7.47
N SER A 550 24.50 54.22 -7.30
CA SER A 550 24.88 55.31 -8.23
C SER A 550 26.38 55.69 -8.25
N ILE A 551 26.93 56.06 -9.43
CA ILE A 551 28.36 56.33 -9.74
C ILE A 551 28.63 57.45 -10.81
N VAL A 552 29.89 57.65 -11.25
CA VAL A 552 30.40 58.81 -12.07
C VAL A 552 31.27 58.36 -13.29
N SER A 553 31.65 59.26 -14.24
CA SER A 553 32.34 58.97 -15.56
C SER A 553 33.74 59.65 -15.78
N SER A 554 34.50 59.38 -16.88
CA SER A 554 35.93 59.83 -17.06
C SER A 554 36.48 60.08 -18.51
N SER A 555 37.63 60.81 -18.68
CA SER A 555 38.36 61.22 -19.94
C SER A 555 39.65 62.08 -19.67
N THR A 556 40.64 62.48 -20.53
CA THR A 556 41.30 62.10 -21.84
C THR A 556 42.63 62.91 -22.07
N ILE A 557 43.60 62.51 -22.94
CA ILE A 557 44.94 63.18 -23.23
C ILE A 557 45.48 62.90 -24.67
N PRO A 558 46.28 63.79 -25.33
CA PRO A 558 47.28 63.33 -26.36
C PRO A 558 48.62 64.12 -26.54
N SER A 559 49.63 63.48 -27.17
CA SER A 559 50.88 64.07 -27.74
C SER A 559 51.14 63.53 -29.18
N ASN A 560 52.16 63.94 -29.96
CA ASN A 560 52.24 63.64 -31.42
C ASN A 560 52.19 62.12 -31.77
N PRO A 561 51.50 61.67 -32.84
CA PRO A 561 50.90 60.33 -32.86
C PRO A 561 51.72 59.17 -33.46
N THR A 562 51.64 58.02 -32.79
CA THR A 562 51.99 56.69 -33.34
C THR A 562 50.74 56.02 -33.90
N VAL A 563 50.85 55.33 -35.04
CA VAL A 563 49.76 54.51 -35.61
C VAL A 563 50.11 53.03 -35.51
N SER A 564 49.37 52.29 -34.70
CA SER A 564 49.32 50.82 -34.72
C SER A 564 48.17 50.32 -35.59
N LEU A 565 48.25 49.06 -35.97
CA LEU A 565 47.20 48.28 -36.63
C LEU A 565 46.89 47.06 -35.78
N ALA A 566 45.60 46.80 -35.56
CA ALA A 566 45.08 45.64 -34.86
C ALA A 566 43.77 45.17 -35.51
N LEU A 567 43.34 43.96 -35.18
CA LEU A 567 42.05 43.38 -35.57
C LEU A 567 41.08 43.37 -34.39
N SER A 568 39.78 43.45 -34.66
CA SER A 568 38.73 43.10 -33.69
C SER A 568 38.70 41.59 -33.42
N SER A 569 38.87 40.80 -34.48
CA SER A 569 38.82 39.33 -34.47
C SER A 569 39.91 38.79 -35.42
N THR A 570 40.63 37.75 -35.03
CA THR A 570 41.63 37.09 -35.91
C THR A 570 41.01 36.27 -37.03
N SER A 571 39.72 35.95 -36.90
CA SER A 571 38.93 35.24 -37.90
C SER A 571 37.45 35.64 -37.80
N VAL A 572 36.72 35.44 -38.89
CA VAL A 572 35.25 35.45 -38.96
C VAL A 572 34.79 34.32 -39.87
N ASP A 573 33.54 33.86 -39.68
CA ASP A 573 32.85 32.98 -40.62
C ASP A 573 32.45 33.77 -41.88
N GLU A 574 32.34 33.08 -43.01
CA GLU A 574 32.13 33.66 -44.35
C GLU A 574 30.71 34.21 -44.56
N ASP A 575 29.69 33.44 -44.16
CA ASP A 575 28.30 33.91 -44.08
C ASP A 575 28.03 34.67 -42.76
N GLY A 576 29.07 34.94 -41.98
CA GLY A 576 29.01 35.56 -40.67
C GLY A 576 28.53 37.02 -40.70
N SER A 577 27.63 37.38 -39.79
CA SER A 577 27.18 38.76 -39.56
C SER A 577 28.24 39.68 -38.92
N SER A 578 29.49 39.22 -38.85
CA SER A 578 30.62 39.88 -38.19
C SER A 578 31.77 40.06 -39.17
N ASN A 579 32.13 41.31 -39.41
CA ASN A 579 33.17 41.69 -40.36
C ASN A 579 34.58 41.68 -39.75
N LEU A 580 35.60 41.55 -40.59
CA LEU A 580 37.00 41.71 -40.20
C LEU A 580 37.36 43.21 -40.09
N ILE A 581 37.22 43.76 -38.88
CA ILE A 581 37.49 45.18 -38.63
C ILE A 581 38.97 45.39 -38.29
N TYR A 582 39.73 45.80 -39.30
CA TYR A 582 41.09 46.31 -39.15
C TYR A 582 41.06 47.72 -38.57
N THR A 583 41.39 47.85 -37.29
CA THR A 583 41.42 49.13 -36.58
C THR A 583 42.83 49.71 -36.63
N PHE A 584 42.98 50.83 -37.34
CA PHE A 584 44.17 51.66 -37.30
C PHE A 584 44.03 52.61 -36.10
N THR A 585 44.90 52.47 -35.10
CA THR A 585 44.84 53.23 -33.85
C THR A 585 45.96 54.27 -33.81
N ARG A 586 45.59 55.53 -33.92
CA ARG A 586 46.45 56.72 -33.82
C ARG A 586 46.55 57.14 -32.35
N SER A 587 47.47 56.52 -31.62
CA SER A 587 47.83 56.89 -30.26
C SER A 587 48.56 58.23 -30.26
N GLY A 588 47.81 59.32 -30.06
CA GLY A 588 48.35 60.67 -29.94
C GLY A 588 47.47 61.76 -30.56
N SER A 589 48.10 62.83 -31.04
CA SER A 589 47.45 64.09 -31.42
C SER A 589 46.58 63.88 -32.65
N THR A 590 45.28 63.97 -32.45
CA THR A 590 44.25 63.75 -33.46
C THR A 590 43.88 65.02 -34.22
N THR A 591 44.38 66.19 -33.82
CA THR A 591 43.85 67.53 -34.20
C THR A 591 43.79 67.79 -35.70
N ASN A 592 44.76 67.28 -36.46
CA ASN A 592 44.80 67.36 -37.93
C ASN A 592 44.41 66.02 -38.57
N THR A 593 43.87 66.05 -39.78
CA THR A 593 43.72 64.85 -40.61
C THR A 593 45.07 64.16 -40.85
N LEU A 594 45.07 62.84 -41.04
CA LEU A 594 46.27 62.03 -41.22
C LEU A 594 45.99 60.91 -42.23
N LYS A 595 46.87 60.71 -43.22
CA LYS A 595 46.80 59.59 -44.15
C LYS A 595 47.85 58.55 -43.82
N VAL A 596 47.44 57.28 -43.77
CA VAL A 596 48.30 56.14 -43.41
C VAL A 596 48.24 55.11 -44.54
N ASN A 597 49.40 54.67 -45.00
CA ASN A 597 49.55 53.70 -46.07
C ASN A 597 49.76 52.28 -45.51
N TYR A 598 49.36 51.27 -46.28
CA TYR A 598 49.61 49.86 -45.98
C TYR A 598 49.70 49.03 -47.27
N SER A 599 50.35 47.88 -47.20
CA SER A 599 50.26 46.83 -48.22
C SER A 599 49.14 45.85 -47.91
N VAL A 600 48.62 45.20 -48.95
CA VAL A 600 47.58 44.18 -48.93
C VAL A 600 48.18 42.86 -49.46
N GLY A 601 47.74 41.74 -48.92
CA GLY A 601 48.05 40.39 -49.38
C GLY A 601 47.17 39.36 -48.67
N GLY A 602 47.55 38.09 -48.74
CA GLY A 602 46.76 36.96 -48.23
C GLY A 602 46.54 35.90 -49.31
N THR A 603 45.57 35.02 -49.12
CA THR A 603 45.04 34.13 -50.17
C THR A 603 43.75 34.67 -50.78
N ALA A 604 42.93 35.35 -49.98
CA ALA A 604 41.64 35.86 -50.40
C ALA A 604 41.76 37.00 -51.43
N THR A 605 40.81 37.05 -52.34
CA THR A 605 40.80 37.90 -53.55
C THR A 605 39.74 38.99 -53.45
N PHE A 606 40.21 40.24 -53.41
CA PHE A 606 39.35 41.42 -53.35
C PHE A 606 38.35 41.50 -54.52
N ASN A 607 37.05 41.60 -54.18
CA ASN A 607 35.85 41.54 -55.04
C ASN A 607 35.45 40.15 -55.58
N SER A 608 36.16 39.09 -55.18
CA SER A 608 35.59 37.74 -55.14
C SER A 608 35.13 37.51 -53.70
N ASP A 609 36.08 37.20 -52.82
CA ASP A 609 35.83 36.55 -51.53
C ASP A 609 35.66 37.57 -50.38
N TYR A 610 36.01 38.84 -50.65
CA TYR A 610 35.66 39.97 -49.77
C TYR A 610 35.54 41.33 -50.49
N ARG A 611 34.76 42.21 -49.88
CA ARG A 611 34.62 43.66 -50.16
C ARG A 611 35.32 44.47 -49.07
N GLN A 612 35.46 45.78 -49.27
CA GLN A 612 36.06 46.68 -48.26
C GLN A 612 35.27 47.98 -48.11
N LEU A 613 35.22 48.49 -46.88
CA LEU A 613 34.68 49.80 -46.55
C LEU A 613 35.63 50.55 -45.60
N GLY A 614 35.92 51.81 -45.91
CA GLY A 614 36.72 52.72 -45.08
C GLY A 614 38.09 53.09 -45.65
N ALA A 615 38.66 52.31 -46.58
CA ALA A 615 39.86 52.73 -47.28
C ALA A 615 39.60 53.92 -48.21
N THR A 616 40.51 54.89 -48.22
CA THR A 616 40.52 56.01 -49.17
C THR A 616 41.02 55.58 -50.56
N SER A 617 41.81 54.51 -50.61
CA SER A 617 42.14 53.75 -51.81
C SER A 617 42.51 52.32 -51.41
N PHE A 618 42.07 51.33 -52.19
CA PHE A 618 42.36 49.91 -51.95
C PHE A 618 42.61 49.19 -53.28
N THR A 619 43.56 48.27 -53.29
CA THR A 619 43.93 47.41 -54.41
C THR A 619 44.43 46.07 -53.86
N ALA A 620 44.57 45.04 -54.70
CA ALA A 620 45.06 43.72 -54.30
C ALA A 620 46.50 43.70 -53.72
N THR A 621 47.23 44.82 -53.69
CA THR A 621 48.60 44.91 -53.14
C THR A 621 48.85 46.10 -52.23
N THR A 622 48.04 47.17 -52.29
CA THR A 622 48.27 48.42 -51.54
C THR A 622 46.97 49.15 -51.20
N GLY A 623 46.98 49.90 -50.10
CA GLY A 623 45.90 50.81 -49.74
C GLY A 623 46.32 51.98 -48.86
N THR A 624 45.39 52.91 -48.67
CA THR A 624 45.54 54.10 -47.82
C THR A 624 44.25 54.32 -47.04
N ILE A 625 44.36 54.60 -45.75
CA ILE A 625 43.25 55.03 -44.89
C ILE A 625 43.48 56.47 -44.41
N THR A 626 42.39 57.21 -44.15
CA THR A 626 42.45 58.61 -43.70
C THR A 626 41.76 58.76 -42.35
N PHE A 627 42.50 59.18 -41.32
CA PHE A 627 41.93 59.67 -40.08
C PHE A 627 41.36 61.07 -40.31
N ALA A 628 40.11 61.28 -39.90
CA ALA A 628 39.53 62.61 -39.79
C ALA A 628 40.26 63.47 -38.74
N ALA A 629 40.11 64.79 -38.83
CA ALA A 629 40.51 65.68 -37.73
C ALA A 629 39.69 65.36 -36.48
N GLY A 630 40.35 65.24 -35.33
CA GLY A 630 39.75 64.79 -34.07
C GLY A 630 39.78 63.27 -33.85
N ALA A 631 39.91 62.45 -34.91
CA ALA A 631 39.84 60.99 -34.79
C ALA A 631 41.15 60.32 -34.33
N SER A 632 41.04 59.48 -33.29
CA SER A 632 42.10 58.59 -32.77
C SER A 632 42.07 57.19 -33.39
N THR A 633 41.00 56.80 -34.06
CA THR A 633 40.87 55.54 -34.80
C THR A 633 40.42 55.81 -36.24
N ALA A 634 40.79 54.90 -37.13
CA ALA A 634 40.18 54.75 -38.44
C ALA A 634 40.03 53.26 -38.73
N THR A 635 38.84 52.84 -39.11
CA THR A 635 38.51 51.42 -39.35
C THR A 635 38.47 51.12 -40.83
N LEU A 636 39.13 50.04 -41.23
CA LEU A 636 38.90 49.36 -42.49
C LEU A 636 38.09 48.11 -42.18
N THR A 637 36.83 48.10 -42.62
CA THR A 637 35.99 46.90 -42.57
C THR A 637 36.28 46.08 -43.80
N ILE A 638 36.76 44.84 -43.59
CA ILE A 638 36.79 43.79 -44.60
C ILE A 638 35.53 42.95 -44.42
N ASP A 639 34.78 42.79 -45.49
CA ASP A 639 33.39 42.34 -45.55
C ASP A 639 33.36 41.09 -46.44
N PRO A 640 33.35 39.86 -45.87
CA PRO A 640 33.35 38.63 -46.66
C PRO A 640 32.19 38.58 -47.66
N THR A 641 32.36 37.85 -48.76
CA THR A 641 31.29 37.62 -49.73
C THR A 641 30.61 36.29 -49.44
N ALA A 642 29.59 36.34 -48.57
CA ALA A 642 28.68 35.21 -48.31
C ALA A 642 28.14 34.55 -49.61
N ASP A 643 28.23 33.22 -49.73
CA ASP A 643 27.50 32.44 -50.74
C ASP A 643 26.97 31.06 -50.24
N THR A 644 27.33 29.93 -50.88
CA THR A 644 26.89 28.55 -50.56
C THR A 644 27.89 27.48 -51.06
N THR A 645 29.12 27.88 -51.38
CA THR A 645 30.15 27.06 -52.03
C THR A 645 31.14 26.56 -50.97
N PHE A 646 31.30 25.24 -50.84
CA PHE A 646 32.32 24.69 -49.94
C PHE A 646 33.74 24.96 -50.50
N GLU A 647 34.46 25.86 -49.84
CA GLU A 647 35.83 26.27 -50.13
C GLU A 647 36.78 25.96 -48.94
N THR A 648 37.95 26.58 -48.89
CA THR A 648 38.95 26.35 -47.81
C THR A 648 39.36 27.64 -47.16
N ASN A 649 39.37 27.69 -45.82
CA ASN A 649 39.68 28.89 -45.02
C ASN A 649 40.80 29.76 -45.61
N GLU A 650 40.43 30.99 -45.92
CA GLU A 650 41.26 31.95 -46.62
C GLU A 650 41.88 32.99 -45.68
N THR A 651 42.81 33.81 -46.18
CA THR A 651 43.45 34.86 -45.38
C THR A 651 43.47 36.22 -46.08
N VAL A 652 43.30 37.26 -45.27
CA VAL A 652 43.57 38.67 -45.64
C VAL A 652 44.69 39.18 -44.75
N VAL A 653 45.67 39.88 -45.32
CA VAL A 653 46.89 40.30 -44.62
C VAL A 653 47.20 41.76 -44.92
N LEU A 654 47.29 42.59 -43.88
CA LEU A 654 47.66 44.01 -44.00
C LEU A 654 48.97 44.31 -43.27
N THR A 655 49.83 45.13 -43.85
CA THR A 655 51.08 45.59 -43.20
C THR A 655 51.24 47.10 -43.33
N LEU A 656 51.51 47.80 -42.22
CA LEU A 656 51.69 49.26 -42.23
C LEU A 656 52.92 49.66 -43.05
N ALA A 657 52.75 50.68 -43.90
CA ALA A 657 53.80 51.24 -44.73
C ALA A 657 54.22 52.64 -44.24
N ASN A 658 55.46 53.03 -44.55
CA ASN A 658 56.01 54.32 -44.13
C ASN A 658 55.25 55.50 -44.78
N GLY A 659 55.11 56.58 -44.02
CA GLY A 659 54.42 57.80 -44.44
C GLY A 659 54.81 59.01 -43.58
N SER A 660 54.15 60.14 -43.78
CA SER A 660 54.44 61.40 -43.09
C SER A 660 53.39 61.75 -42.03
N GLY A 661 53.82 62.33 -40.91
CA GLY A 661 52.94 62.76 -39.82
C GLY A 661 52.61 61.68 -38.78
N TYR A 662 53.13 60.46 -38.93
CA TYR A 662 52.98 59.36 -37.96
C TYR A 662 54.25 58.53 -37.85
N THR A 663 54.40 57.81 -36.73
CA THR A 663 55.31 56.67 -36.57
C THR A 663 54.54 55.36 -36.68
N ILE A 664 55.16 54.30 -37.22
CA ILE A 664 54.57 52.96 -37.25
C ILE A 664 54.70 52.31 -35.86
N GLY A 665 53.59 51.87 -35.29
CA GLY A 665 53.54 51.08 -34.05
C GLY A 665 53.53 49.57 -34.29
N THR A 666 52.81 49.10 -35.31
CA THR A 666 52.77 47.67 -35.68
C THR A 666 53.68 47.42 -36.89
N THR A 667 54.84 46.79 -36.67
CA THR A 667 55.86 46.54 -37.70
C THR A 667 55.74 45.17 -38.37
N THR A 668 54.97 44.26 -37.80
CA THR A 668 54.64 42.95 -38.39
C THR A 668 53.39 43.05 -39.26
N ALA A 669 53.24 42.08 -40.17
CA ALA A 669 51.97 41.87 -40.85
C ALA A 669 50.86 41.49 -39.83
N VAL A 670 49.65 41.96 -40.08
CA VAL A 670 48.43 41.61 -39.33
C VAL A 670 47.58 40.75 -40.26
N THR A 671 47.41 39.49 -39.89
CA THR A 671 46.66 38.49 -40.66
C THR A 671 45.31 38.22 -40.01
N ALA A 672 44.27 38.19 -40.84
CA ALA A 672 42.96 37.66 -40.54
C ALA A 672 42.65 36.42 -41.39
N THR A 673 41.75 35.58 -40.90
CA THR A 673 41.23 34.40 -41.63
C THR A 673 39.74 34.60 -41.96
N ILE A 674 39.32 34.30 -43.19
CA ILE A 674 37.91 34.06 -43.53
C ILE A 674 37.73 32.54 -43.40
N VAL A 675 36.79 32.11 -42.57
CA VAL A 675 36.53 30.71 -42.28
C VAL A 675 35.34 30.26 -43.12
N ASN A 676 35.58 29.32 -44.04
CA ASN A 676 34.50 28.64 -44.75
C ASN A 676 33.59 28.00 -43.69
N ASP A 677 32.33 28.41 -43.63
CA ASP A 677 31.36 27.84 -42.71
C ASP A 677 30.28 26.99 -43.41
N ASP A 678 30.40 26.79 -44.73
CA ASP A 678 29.57 25.94 -45.61
C ASP A 678 29.66 24.42 -45.36
N LEU A 679 29.99 24.02 -44.14
CA LEU A 679 29.90 22.64 -43.68
C LEU A 679 28.42 22.22 -43.61
N PRO A 680 28.04 21.09 -44.24
CA PRO A 680 26.66 20.63 -44.23
C PRO A 680 26.20 20.33 -42.79
N THR A 681 24.99 20.77 -42.46
CA THR A 681 24.41 20.57 -41.13
C THR A 681 23.56 19.31 -41.10
N ILE A 682 23.80 18.44 -40.12
CA ILE A 682 23.02 17.21 -39.92
C ILE A 682 22.01 17.40 -38.79
N THR A 683 20.73 17.21 -39.10
CA THR A 683 19.68 17.04 -38.10
C THR A 683 19.24 15.58 -38.05
N LEU A 684 18.69 15.18 -36.91
CA LEU A 684 18.07 13.89 -36.67
C LEU A 684 16.59 14.11 -36.34
N SER A 685 15.73 13.25 -36.88
CA SER A 685 14.32 13.11 -36.53
C SER A 685 13.93 11.63 -36.52
N VAL A 686 12.70 11.29 -36.17
CA VAL A 686 12.21 9.90 -36.10
C VAL A 686 10.69 9.85 -36.32
N SER A 687 10.20 8.74 -36.87
CA SER A 687 8.81 8.53 -37.33
C SER A 687 7.72 8.77 -36.27
N SER A 688 7.93 8.32 -35.03
CA SER A 688 6.95 8.36 -33.95
C SER A 688 7.58 8.75 -32.61
N SER A 689 6.77 8.90 -31.56
CA SER A 689 7.20 9.04 -30.15
C SER A 689 7.52 7.69 -29.49
N SER A 690 6.87 6.63 -29.96
CA SER A 690 6.97 5.27 -29.46
C SER A 690 6.50 4.28 -30.52
N VAL A 691 6.77 3.00 -30.29
CA VAL A 691 6.22 1.85 -31.01
C VAL A 691 5.85 0.78 -30.00
N ASN A 692 4.95 -0.14 -30.36
CA ASN A 692 4.74 -1.37 -29.59
C ASN A 692 5.86 -2.37 -29.90
N GLU A 693 6.09 -3.31 -28.99
CA GLU A 693 7.01 -4.43 -29.13
C GLU A 693 6.53 -5.40 -30.23
N ASP A 694 5.28 -5.89 -30.13
CA ASP A 694 4.59 -6.69 -31.16
C ASP A 694 4.10 -5.82 -32.35
N GLY A 695 4.55 -4.57 -32.41
CA GLY A 695 4.06 -3.55 -33.33
C GLY A 695 4.53 -3.72 -34.77
N SER A 696 3.60 -3.68 -35.73
CA SER A 696 3.94 -3.63 -37.17
C SER A 696 4.46 -2.25 -37.63
N SER A 697 5.20 -1.53 -36.79
CA SER A 697 5.65 -0.16 -37.03
C SER A 697 6.97 0.13 -36.30
N ASN A 698 7.94 0.61 -37.06
CA ASN A 698 9.33 0.76 -36.62
C ASN A 698 9.67 2.19 -36.19
N LEU A 699 10.68 2.33 -35.33
CA LEU A 699 11.32 3.61 -35.03
C LEU A 699 12.31 3.95 -36.17
N ILE A 700 11.82 4.70 -37.17
CA ILE A 700 12.59 5.09 -38.36
C ILE A 700 13.27 6.43 -38.09
N TYR A 701 14.53 6.38 -37.64
CA TYR A 701 15.37 7.54 -37.44
C TYR A 701 15.84 8.08 -38.80
N THR A 702 15.53 9.34 -39.09
CA THR A 702 15.88 10.02 -40.34
C THR A 702 16.96 11.06 -40.08
N PHE A 703 18.16 10.81 -40.58
CA PHE A 703 19.26 11.75 -40.62
C PHE A 703 19.07 12.64 -41.86
N THR A 704 19.04 13.95 -41.68
CA THR A 704 18.82 14.93 -42.77
C THR A 704 20.04 15.85 -42.87
N ARG A 705 20.55 16.01 -44.09
CA ARG A 705 21.73 16.81 -44.44
C ARG A 705 21.29 18.06 -45.20
N SER A 706 21.48 19.22 -44.60
CA SER A 706 21.33 20.54 -45.23
C SER A 706 22.69 21.09 -45.66
N GLY A 707 22.74 21.97 -46.66
CA GLY A 707 23.99 22.45 -47.28
C GLY A 707 24.58 21.47 -48.30
N SER A 708 25.87 21.59 -48.61
CA SER A 708 26.55 20.85 -49.68
C SER A 708 26.39 19.32 -49.56
N ASN A 709 25.81 18.69 -50.59
CA ASN A 709 25.56 17.24 -50.67
C ASN A 709 26.44 16.50 -51.69
N ILE A 710 27.33 17.21 -52.40
CA ILE A 710 28.05 16.72 -53.59
C ILE A 710 28.88 15.47 -53.27
N ASN A 711 29.64 15.51 -52.18
CA ASN A 711 30.47 14.39 -51.72
C ASN A 711 29.70 13.49 -50.73
N ALA A 712 29.97 12.18 -50.77
CA ALA A 712 29.50 11.24 -49.76
C ALA A 712 30.03 11.62 -48.36
N LEU A 713 29.26 11.32 -47.31
CA LEU A 713 29.53 11.77 -45.94
C LEU A 713 29.13 10.68 -44.94
N THR A 714 30.05 10.32 -44.03
CA THR A 714 29.75 9.44 -42.89
C THR A 714 29.52 10.29 -41.64
N VAL A 715 28.43 10.03 -40.93
CA VAL A 715 28.02 10.74 -39.71
C VAL A 715 28.03 9.78 -38.54
N ASN A 716 28.58 10.23 -37.41
CA ASN A 716 28.66 9.48 -36.16
C ASN A 716 27.43 9.75 -35.28
N TYR A 717 26.99 8.75 -34.51
CA TYR A 717 26.04 8.93 -33.41
C TYR A 717 26.38 8.02 -32.22
N GLY A 718 25.98 8.46 -31.03
CA GLY A 718 25.89 7.62 -29.84
C GLY A 718 24.58 6.86 -29.82
N VAL A 719 24.61 5.65 -29.25
CA VAL A 719 23.46 4.81 -28.93
C VAL A 719 23.39 4.71 -27.40
N SER A 720 22.20 4.84 -26.83
CA SER A 720 21.93 4.57 -25.42
C SER A 720 20.43 4.29 -25.23
N GLY A 721 20.00 4.02 -24.00
CA GLY A 721 18.62 3.68 -23.66
C GLY A 721 18.58 2.63 -22.56
N THR A 722 17.40 2.04 -22.32
CA THR A 722 17.31 0.78 -21.57
C THR A 722 17.44 -0.42 -22.53
N ALA A 723 16.93 -0.28 -23.75
CA ALA A 723 16.82 -1.37 -24.69
C ALA A 723 18.16 -1.88 -25.20
N THR A 724 18.28 -3.19 -25.25
CA THR A 724 19.50 -3.94 -25.56
C THR A 724 19.47 -4.45 -27.00
N PHE A 725 20.40 -3.95 -27.80
CA PHE A 725 20.55 -4.36 -29.20
C PHE A 725 20.77 -5.87 -29.36
N ASN A 726 19.94 -6.52 -30.18
CA ASN A 726 19.79 -7.98 -30.40
C ASN A 726 19.16 -8.78 -29.24
N SER A 727 18.67 -8.12 -28.20
CA SER A 727 17.61 -8.66 -27.34
C SER A 727 16.29 -8.06 -27.83
N ASP A 728 16.08 -6.77 -27.56
CA ASP A 728 14.76 -6.13 -27.55
C ASP A 728 14.52 -5.28 -28.83
N TYR A 729 15.57 -5.11 -29.65
CA TYR A 729 15.46 -4.63 -31.03
C TYR A 729 16.62 -5.09 -31.94
N SER A 730 16.34 -5.14 -33.24
CA SER A 730 17.32 -5.19 -34.32
C SER A 730 17.40 -3.85 -35.08
N GLN A 731 18.33 -3.71 -36.03
CA GLN A 731 18.48 -2.48 -36.82
C GLN A 731 18.78 -2.73 -38.30
N LEU A 732 18.32 -1.81 -39.15
CA LEU A 732 18.63 -1.77 -40.57
C LEU A 732 18.91 -0.34 -41.05
N GLY A 733 20.09 -0.12 -41.66
CA GLY A 733 20.47 1.14 -42.31
C GLY A 733 21.78 1.76 -41.81
N ALA A 734 22.28 1.32 -40.65
CA ALA A 734 23.58 1.76 -40.16
C ALA A 734 24.74 1.21 -41.01
N ALA A 735 25.79 2.03 -41.17
CA ALA A 735 27.08 1.59 -41.72
C ALA A 735 27.93 0.87 -40.66
N SER A 736 27.71 1.18 -39.38
CA SER A 736 28.16 0.39 -38.22
C SER A 736 27.23 0.64 -37.03
N PHE A 737 26.99 -0.37 -36.19
CA PHE A 737 26.14 -0.25 -35.00
C PHE A 737 26.68 -1.12 -33.87
N THR A 738 26.73 -0.56 -32.66
CA THR A 738 27.02 -1.23 -31.39
C THR A 738 26.09 -0.67 -30.31
N ALA A 739 26.06 -1.29 -29.13
CA ALA A 739 25.22 -0.85 -28.01
C ALA A 739 25.49 0.60 -27.52
N THR A 740 26.62 1.21 -27.89
CA THR A 740 27.02 2.57 -27.46
C THR A 740 27.27 3.55 -28.61
N ASN A 741 27.47 3.08 -29.83
CA ASN A 741 27.96 3.88 -30.96
C ASN A 741 27.42 3.36 -32.29
N GLY A 742 27.25 4.25 -33.27
CA GLY A 742 27.05 3.86 -34.65
C GLY A 742 27.45 4.93 -35.65
N THR A 743 27.39 4.56 -36.92
CA THR A 743 27.62 5.46 -38.06
C THR A 743 26.59 5.23 -39.16
N ILE A 744 26.27 6.29 -39.90
CA ILE A 744 25.41 6.23 -41.10
C ILE A 744 26.05 7.02 -42.24
N THR A 745 25.84 6.56 -43.48
CA THR A 745 26.52 7.13 -44.66
C THR A 745 25.51 7.71 -45.64
N PHE A 746 25.62 9.02 -45.87
CA PHE A 746 24.99 9.70 -47.00
C PHE A 746 25.80 9.40 -48.26
N ALA A 747 25.14 8.87 -49.29
CA ALA A 747 25.74 8.76 -50.62
C ALA A 747 26.01 10.14 -51.24
N ALA A 748 26.85 10.21 -52.26
CA ALA A 748 27.04 11.42 -53.05
C ALA A 748 25.71 11.89 -53.67
N GLY A 749 25.34 13.15 -53.44
CA GLY A 749 24.05 13.72 -53.84
C GLY A 749 22.87 13.45 -52.89
N ALA A 750 23.04 12.63 -51.84
CA ALA A 750 21.95 12.33 -50.89
C ALA A 750 21.82 13.39 -49.80
N SER A 751 20.58 13.86 -49.57
CA SER A 751 20.20 14.76 -48.49
C SER A 751 19.55 14.07 -47.28
N THR A 752 19.24 12.78 -47.38
CA THR A 752 18.70 11.96 -46.27
C THR A 752 19.38 10.59 -46.19
N ALA A 753 19.41 10.02 -44.99
CA ALA A 753 19.73 8.62 -44.73
C ALA A 753 18.87 8.13 -43.56
N THR A 754 18.42 6.87 -43.60
CA THR A 754 17.48 6.30 -42.62
C THR A 754 18.07 5.11 -41.88
N LEU A 755 17.79 5.05 -40.58
CA LEU A 755 18.08 3.93 -39.70
C LEU A 755 16.77 3.45 -39.08
N ASN A 756 16.36 2.24 -39.42
CA ASN A 756 15.23 1.58 -38.80
C ASN A 756 15.70 0.87 -37.54
N ILE A 757 15.05 1.14 -36.42
CA ILE A 757 15.08 0.34 -35.20
C ILE A 757 13.78 -0.47 -35.19
N ASP A 758 13.93 -1.79 -35.08
CA ASP A 758 12.91 -2.81 -35.33
C ASP A 758 12.78 -3.67 -34.07
N PRO A 759 11.73 -3.48 -33.22
CA PRO A 759 11.58 -4.22 -31.97
C PRO A 759 11.59 -5.74 -32.15
N THR A 760 12.00 -6.45 -31.11
CA THR A 760 11.87 -7.91 -31.04
C THR A 760 10.57 -8.25 -30.31
N ALA A 761 9.67 -8.94 -30.98
CA ALA A 761 8.39 -9.43 -30.43
C ALA A 761 8.58 -10.74 -29.63
N ASP A 762 8.18 -10.81 -28.35
CA ASP A 762 7.94 -12.10 -27.67
C ASP A 762 6.62 -12.24 -26.85
N THR A 763 6.66 -12.73 -25.60
CA THR A 763 5.51 -13.03 -24.72
C THR A 763 5.89 -12.94 -23.20
N THR A 764 7.00 -12.25 -22.91
CA THR A 764 7.60 -12.09 -21.59
C THR A 764 7.31 -10.70 -21.03
N PHE A 765 6.41 -10.58 -20.06
CA PHE A 765 6.04 -9.27 -19.51
C PHE A 765 7.24 -8.51 -18.93
N GLU A 766 7.44 -7.29 -19.43
CA GLU A 766 8.52 -6.41 -19.04
C GLU A 766 8.07 -4.96 -18.84
N THR A 767 9.01 -4.01 -18.88
CA THR A 767 8.74 -2.59 -18.66
C THR A 767 9.03 -1.81 -19.92
N ASN A 768 8.16 -0.85 -20.27
CA ASN A 768 8.35 0.04 -21.42
C ASN A 768 9.79 0.57 -21.51
N GLU A 769 10.47 0.12 -22.55
CA GLU A 769 11.86 0.37 -22.81
C GLU A 769 12.07 1.66 -23.62
N ASN A 770 13.33 2.02 -23.88
CA ASN A 770 13.64 3.09 -24.83
C ASN A 770 14.99 2.91 -25.54
N VAL A 771 15.06 3.46 -26.76
CA VAL A 771 16.27 3.68 -27.56
C VAL A 771 16.49 5.18 -27.72
N THR A 772 17.73 5.62 -27.55
CA THR A 772 18.17 7.01 -27.68
C THR A 772 19.31 7.10 -28.68
N LEU A 773 19.11 7.88 -29.74
CA LEU A 773 20.18 8.22 -30.68
C LEU A 773 20.58 9.69 -30.54
N THR A 774 21.88 9.95 -30.36
CA THR A 774 22.44 11.30 -30.19
C THR A 774 23.50 11.56 -31.27
N LEU A 775 23.37 12.64 -32.04
CA LEU A 775 24.39 12.98 -33.05
C LEU A 775 25.75 13.25 -32.37
N ALA A 776 26.80 12.62 -32.87
CA ALA A 776 28.15 12.74 -32.32
C ALA A 776 29.05 13.54 -33.26
N ALA A 777 30.11 14.14 -32.70
CA ALA A 777 31.08 14.93 -33.46
C ALA A 777 31.81 14.08 -34.52
N GLY A 778 32.18 14.72 -35.64
CA GLY A 778 32.88 14.11 -36.76
C GLY A 778 33.40 15.16 -37.74
N SER A 779 34.17 14.71 -38.73
CA SER A 779 34.75 15.59 -39.74
C SER A 779 33.79 15.83 -40.90
N GLY A 780 33.67 17.09 -41.35
CA GLY A 780 32.95 17.45 -42.58
C GLY A 780 31.45 17.74 -42.39
N TYR A 781 30.98 17.97 -41.16
CA TYR A 781 29.61 18.39 -40.89
C TYR A 781 29.46 19.23 -39.60
N LYS A 782 28.41 20.06 -39.55
CA LYS A 782 27.89 20.73 -38.34
C LYS A 782 26.77 19.87 -37.72
N ILE A 783 26.62 19.86 -36.40
CA ILE A 783 25.50 19.18 -35.71
C ILE A 783 24.34 20.18 -35.55
N GLY A 784 23.18 19.85 -36.12
CA GLY A 784 21.94 20.64 -36.00
C GLY A 784 20.98 20.12 -34.93
N THR A 785 20.94 18.81 -34.67
CA THR A 785 20.21 18.21 -33.53
C THR A 785 21.20 17.87 -32.43
N THR A 786 21.30 18.74 -31.42
CA THR A 786 22.27 18.62 -30.32
C THR A 786 21.78 17.79 -29.14
N THR A 787 20.46 17.58 -29.00
CA THR A 787 19.84 16.72 -27.99
C THR A 787 19.68 15.29 -28.50
N GLY A 788 19.79 14.32 -27.59
CA GLY A 788 19.47 12.91 -27.89
C GLY A 788 17.98 12.73 -28.17
N ILE A 789 17.65 11.89 -29.16
CA ILE A 789 16.28 11.54 -29.50
C ILE A 789 15.95 10.17 -28.91
N THR A 790 15.47 10.20 -27.66
CA THR A 790 14.91 9.06 -26.92
C THR A 790 13.51 8.73 -27.43
N ARG A 791 13.23 7.43 -27.65
CA ARG A 791 11.94 6.90 -28.09
C ARG A 791 11.64 5.56 -27.45
N SER A 792 10.39 5.32 -27.09
CA SER A 792 10.01 4.12 -26.35
C SER A 792 9.68 2.93 -27.25
N ILE A 793 10.09 1.75 -26.81
CA ILE A 793 9.46 0.48 -27.19
C ILE A 793 8.49 0.18 -26.05
N VAL A 794 7.23 -0.08 -26.37
CA VAL A 794 6.15 -0.25 -25.40
C VAL A 794 5.79 -1.72 -25.36
N ASN A 795 6.04 -2.35 -24.21
CA ASN A 795 5.52 -3.67 -23.86
C ASN A 795 3.99 -3.62 -24.06
N ASP A 796 3.46 -4.37 -25.01
CA ASP A 796 2.02 -4.66 -25.12
C ASP A 796 1.63 -6.01 -24.50
N ASP A 797 2.59 -6.67 -23.85
CA ASP A 797 2.42 -7.91 -23.14
C ASP A 797 1.60 -7.82 -21.84
N LEU A 798 0.97 -8.92 -21.45
CA LEU A 798 0.08 -8.99 -20.29
C LEU A 798 0.86 -9.21 -19.00
N ARG A 799 0.68 -8.32 -18.01
CA ARG A 799 1.24 -8.52 -16.66
C ARG A 799 0.79 -9.88 -16.08
N PRO A 800 1.70 -10.73 -15.56
CA PRO A 800 1.32 -12.08 -15.18
C PRO A 800 0.32 -12.14 -14.04
N THR A 801 -0.52 -13.17 -14.10
CA THR A 801 -1.45 -13.52 -13.04
C THR A 801 -0.98 -14.80 -12.34
N ILE A 802 -0.87 -14.72 -11.02
CA ILE A 802 -0.51 -15.80 -10.10
C ILE A 802 -1.75 -16.67 -9.86
N ASN A 803 -1.65 -17.95 -10.16
CA ASN A 803 -2.69 -18.96 -9.96
C ASN A 803 -2.25 -19.94 -8.88
N LEU A 804 -3.14 -20.23 -7.93
CA LEU A 804 -2.97 -21.23 -6.89
C LEU A 804 -3.71 -22.51 -7.29
N SER A 805 -3.06 -23.68 -7.18
CA SER A 805 -3.72 -24.98 -7.38
C SER A 805 -4.87 -25.17 -6.39
N SER A 806 -5.94 -25.83 -6.82
CA SER A 806 -7.17 -26.03 -6.05
C SER A 806 -6.98 -26.62 -4.65
N SER A 807 -8.00 -26.45 -3.80
CA SER A 807 -8.18 -27.18 -2.54
C SER A 807 -7.91 -28.68 -2.68
N GLN A 808 -7.42 -29.31 -1.62
CA GLN A 808 -7.00 -30.72 -1.60
C GLN A 808 -7.55 -31.41 -0.36
N THR A 809 -7.91 -32.69 -0.49
CA THR A 809 -8.14 -33.59 0.64
C THR A 809 -6.91 -34.48 0.79
N ILE A 810 -6.40 -34.60 2.00
CA ILE A 810 -5.18 -35.30 2.33
C ILE A 810 -5.51 -36.35 3.39
N ILE A 811 -5.26 -37.61 3.05
CA ILE A 811 -5.42 -38.72 4.00
C ILE A 811 -4.24 -38.67 4.96
N GLU A 812 -4.47 -38.48 6.26
CA GLU A 812 -3.41 -38.50 7.28
C GLU A 812 -2.65 -39.85 7.28
N GLY A 813 -1.45 -39.92 7.88
CA GLY A 813 -0.63 -41.14 8.02
C GLY A 813 -0.01 -41.73 6.75
N ASN A 814 -0.67 -41.56 5.61
CA ASN A 814 -0.46 -42.22 4.33
C ASN A 814 0.98 -42.11 3.78
N THR A 815 1.73 -41.10 4.20
CA THR A 815 3.16 -40.92 3.98
C THR A 815 3.85 -40.36 5.22
N ASN A 816 5.15 -40.64 5.40
CA ASN A 816 5.92 -40.09 6.51
C ASN A 816 7.32 -39.65 6.03
N PRO A 817 7.68 -38.35 6.12
CA PRO A 817 6.85 -37.22 6.57
C PRO A 817 5.81 -36.77 5.52
N GLN A 818 4.60 -36.44 5.97
CA GLN A 818 3.49 -35.99 5.12
C GLN A 818 3.58 -34.47 4.83
N ASN A 819 3.24 -34.06 3.62
CA ASN A 819 3.07 -32.65 3.25
C ASN A 819 1.92 -32.51 2.25
N VAL A 820 1.06 -31.49 2.41
CA VAL A 820 0.28 -30.98 1.26
C VAL A 820 1.17 -30.08 0.41
N THR A 821 1.07 -30.22 -0.91
CA THR A 821 1.89 -29.46 -1.86
C THR A 821 1.00 -28.64 -2.79
N TYR A 822 1.06 -27.32 -2.66
CA TYR A 822 0.34 -26.38 -3.51
C TYR A 822 1.25 -25.87 -4.63
N LEU A 823 0.84 -26.07 -5.87
CA LEU A 823 1.51 -25.52 -7.04
C LEU A 823 1.02 -24.08 -7.27
N VAL A 824 1.96 -23.16 -7.46
CA VAL A 824 1.69 -21.76 -7.77
C VAL A 824 2.32 -21.43 -9.12
N THR A 825 1.53 -20.92 -10.07
CA THR A 825 1.99 -20.64 -11.45
C THR A 825 1.70 -19.24 -11.91
N LEU A 826 2.48 -18.75 -12.87
CA LEU A 826 2.22 -17.51 -13.61
C LEU A 826 1.53 -17.81 -14.95
N SER A 827 0.69 -16.90 -15.43
CA SER A 827 0.03 -17.00 -16.74
C SER A 827 0.99 -16.97 -17.93
N ASN A 828 2.11 -16.27 -17.77
CA ASN A 828 3.17 -16.04 -18.75
C ASN A 828 4.47 -15.69 -17.99
N ALA A 829 5.59 -15.60 -18.71
CA ALA A 829 6.87 -15.22 -18.14
C ALA A 829 6.92 -13.71 -17.84
N SER A 830 7.94 -13.29 -17.08
CA SER A 830 8.33 -11.89 -16.94
C SER A 830 9.84 -11.77 -16.84
N SER A 831 10.40 -10.66 -17.34
CA SER A 831 11.80 -10.27 -17.13
C SER A 831 12.04 -9.72 -15.72
N GLN A 832 10.97 -9.38 -14.99
CA GLN A 832 11.01 -8.90 -13.62
C GLN A 832 10.90 -10.06 -12.62
N THR A 833 11.47 -9.86 -11.42
CA THR A 833 11.22 -10.77 -10.28
C THR A 833 9.80 -10.55 -9.77
N ILE A 834 9.03 -11.62 -9.62
CA ILE A 834 7.67 -11.61 -9.07
C ILE A 834 7.72 -12.25 -7.68
N THR A 835 7.07 -11.63 -6.70
CA THR A 835 6.94 -12.19 -5.35
C THR A 835 5.48 -12.21 -4.90
N VAL A 836 5.14 -13.12 -3.99
CA VAL A 836 3.83 -13.17 -3.34
C VAL A 836 3.97 -13.71 -1.92
N TYR A 837 3.32 -13.06 -0.95
CA TYR A 837 3.31 -13.55 0.42
C TYR A 837 2.24 -14.63 0.59
N TYR A 838 2.55 -15.69 1.32
CA TYR A 838 1.62 -16.78 1.65
C TYR A 838 1.59 -17.06 3.16
N SER A 839 0.43 -17.51 3.66
CA SER A 839 0.27 -17.94 5.05
C SER A 839 -0.92 -18.88 5.25
N THR A 840 -0.75 -19.87 6.13
CA THR A 840 -1.82 -20.74 6.63
C THR A 840 -2.63 -20.12 7.78
N VAL A 841 -3.90 -20.47 7.89
CA VAL A 841 -4.81 -20.12 9.00
C VAL A 841 -5.68 -21.33 9.38
N ASN A 842 -5.82 -21.61 10.67
CA ASN A 842 -6.69 -22.63 11.23
C ASN A 842 -8.15 -22.48 10.75
N ALA A 843 -8.90 -23.58 10.61
CA ALA A 843 -10.36 -23.53 10.52
C ALA A 843 -10.99 -24.52 11.53
N SER A 844 -11.10 -25.81 11.18
CA SER A 844 -11.27 -26.88 12.17
C SER A 844 -9.90 -27.37 12.69
N ALA A 845 -8.94 -27.52 11.78
CA ALA A 845 -7.55 -27.91 12.05
C ALA A 845 -6.81 -26.87 12.92
N THR A 846 -6.05 -27.36 13.89
CA THR A 846 -5.30 -26.58 14.85
C THR A 846 -3.78 -26.72 14.67
N ALA A 847 -3.18 -25.68 14.08
CA ALA A 847 -1.74 -25.63 13.86
C ALA A 847 -0.92 -25.96 15.12
N GLY A 848 -0.11 -27.01 15.04
CA GLY A 848 0.69 -27.57 16.13
C GLY A 848 0.17 -28.90 16.70
N SER A 849 -1.07 -29.28 16.39
CA SER A 849 -1.59 -30.64 16.58
C SER A 849 -1.49 -31.42 15.27
N ASP A 850 -2.22 -30.97 14.25
CA ASP A 850 -2.57 -31.68 13.00
C ASP A 850 -1.84 -31.12 11.76
N TYR A 851 -1.44 -29.84 11.76
CA TYR A 851 -0.53 -29.31 10.73
C TYR A 851 0.49 -28.28 11.26
N THR A 852 1.56 -28.05 10.50
CA THR A 852 2.56 -27.02 10.82
C THR A 852 2.20 -25.68 10.18
N ALA A 853 1.90 -24.67 11.00
CA ALA A 853 1.68 -23.29 10.53
C ALA A 853 2.86 -22.80 9.69
N THR A 854 2.59 -22.46 8.43
CA THR A 854 3.61 -22.11 7.43
C THR A 854 3.27 -20.76 6.80
N ALA A 855 4.26 -19.86 6.74
CA ALA A 855 4.12 -18.56 6.10
C ALA A 855 5.47 -18.07 5.56
N GLY A 856 5.45 -17.23 4.52
CA GLY A 856 6.65 -16.66 3.91
C GLY A 856 6.36 -15.93 2.61
N THR A 857 7.42 -15.64 1.86
CA THR A 857 7.33 -15.05 0.52
C THR A 857 7.79 -16.06 -0.52
N LEU A 858 6.95 -16.35 -1.50
CA LEU A 858 7.28 -17.15 -2.67
C LEU A 858 7.82 -16.23 -3.76
N THR A 859 8.98 -16.59 -4.34
CA THR A 859 9.68 -15.76 -5.33
C THR A 859 9.83 -16.50 -6.65
N PHE A 860 9.38 -15.87 -7.72
CA PHE A 860 9.63 -16.26 -9.10
C PHE A 860 10.74 -15.35 -9.64
N ASN A 861 11.91 -15.94 -9.90
CA ASN A 861 12.99 -15.24 -10.61
C ASN A 861 12.58 -14.99 -12.07
N PRO A 862 13.21 -14.05 -12.79
CA PRO A 862 12.93 -13.80 -14.20
C PRO A 862 12.88 -15.09 -15.05
N GLY A 863 11.86 -15.21 -15.89
CA GLY A 863 11.58 -16.41 -16.70
C GLY A 863 11.01 -17.63 -15.97
N VAL A 864 10.93 -17.63 -14.63
CA VAL A 864 10.37 -18.77 -13.86
C VAL A 864 8.85 -18.63 -13.74
N THR A 865 8.10 -19.61 -14.24
CA THR A 865 6.62 -19.57 -14.28
C THR A 865 5.92 -20.53 -13.32
N SER A 866 6.65 -21.32 -12.53
CA SER A 866 6.07 -22.23 -11.52
C SER A 866 6.95 -22.35 -10.27
N GLN A 867 6.31 -22.42 -9.11
CA GLN A 867 6.89 -22.64 -7.78
C GLN A 867 5.95 -23.47 -6.91
N VAL A 868 6.42 -24.02 -5.79
CA VAL A 868 5.61 -24.84 -4.87
C VAL A 868 5.64 -24.30 -3.44
N ILE A 869 4.52 -24.47 -2.73
CA ILE A 869 4.38 -24.26 -1.29
C ILE A 869 4.11 -25.64 -0.68
N ASN A 870 4.97 -26.08 0.23
CA ASN A 870 4.79 -27.32 0.99
C ASN A 870 4.38 -26.96 2.42
N ILE A 871 3.35 -27.63 2.95
CA ILE A 871 2.88 -27.46 4.32
C ILE A 871 2.90 -28.84 4.98
N PRO A 872 3.71 -29.06 6.03
CA PRO A 872 3.75 -30.33 6.73
C PRO A 872 2.42 -30.61 7.44
N ILE A 873 1.91 -31.82 7.24
CA ILE A 873 0.86 -32.41 8.08
C ILE A 873 1.57 -33.17 9.21
N LEU A 874 0.95 -33.21 10.37
CA LEU A 874 1.41 -33.94 11.54
C LEU A 874 0.52 -35.17 11.65
N ASN A 875 1.10 -36.37 11.72
CA ASN A 875 0.33 -37.62 11.71
C ASN A 875 0.26 -38.20 13.14
N ASP A 876 -0.94 -38.45 13.69
CA ASP A 876 -1.12 -39.27 14.91
C ASP A 876 -1.93 -40.57 14.66
N SER A 877 -2.70 -41.11 15.60
CA SER A 877 -3.49 -42.35 15.43
C SER A 877 -4.82 -42.29 16.17
N LEU A 878 -5.43 -41.11 16.20
CA LEU A 878 -6.78 -40.86 16.64
C LEU A 878 -7.70 -40.86 15.42
N ASN A 879 -8.87 -41.47 15.54
CA ASN A 879 -9.90 -41.41 14.51
C ASN A 879 -10.72 -40.14 14.73
N GLU A 880 -10.41 -39.08 13.98
CA GLU A 880 -11.01 -37.76 14.10
C GLU A 880 -12.09 -37.52 13.04
N ALA A 881 -12.59 -36.29 12.92
CA ALA A 881 -13.63 -35.94 11.96
C ALA A 881 -13.10 -34.94 10.94
N ASP A 882 -13.24 -35.25 9.64
CA ASP A 882 -12.83 -34.44 8.46
C ASP A 882 -12.64 -32.94 8.78
N GLU A 883 -11.38 -32.56 9.02
CA GLU A 883 -11.02 -31.23 9.50
C GLU A 883 -10.17 -30.46 8.48
N SER A 884 -9.86 -29.19 8.75
CA SER A 884 -9.38 -28.28 7.70
C SER A 884 -8.64 -27.03 8.14
N PHE A 885 -7.71 -26.58 7.29
CA PHE A 885 -7.06 -25.26 7.36
C PHE A 885 -7.07 -24.57 5.99
N ILE A 886 -6.77 -23.27 5.97
CA ILE A 886 -6.77 -22.42 4.77
C ILE A 886 -5.37 -21.91 4.46
N LEU A 887 -4.89 -22.10 3.23
CA LEU A 887 -3.73 -21.40 2.69
C LEU A 887 -4.20 -20.15 1.91
N SER A 888 -3.64 -18.98 2.22
CA SER A 888 -3.96 -17.71 1.54
C SER A 888 -2.71 -17.04 0.95
N LEU A 889 -2.86 -16.46 -0.24
CA LEU A 889 -1.90 -15.58 -0.92
C LEU A 889 -2.30 -14.11 -0.78
N LYS A 890 -1.33 -13.21 -0.65
CA LYS A 890 -1.54 -11.74 -0.60
C LYS A 890 -0.31 -10.97 -1.07
N SER A 891 -0.50 -9.66 -1.30
CA SER A 891 0.57 -8.70 -1.59
C SER A 891 1.53 -9.13 -2.71
N PRO A 892 1.05 -9.43 -3.93
CA PRO A 892 1.92 -9.75 -5.04
C PRO A 892 2.73 -8.52 -5.51
N THR A 893 3.94 -8.75 -6.02
CA THR A 893 4.74 -7.73 -6.73
C THR A 893 4.90 -8.14 -8.19
N ASN A 894 4.85 -7.15 -9.10
CA ASN A 894 4.99 -7.31 -10.56
C ASN A 894 3.99 -8.28 -11.24
N ALA A 895 3.00 -8.76 -10.50
CA ALA A 895 1.94 -9.66 -10.93
C ALA A 895 0.62 -9.33 -10.20
N THR A 896 -0.49 -9.87 -10.70
CA THR A 896 -1.80 -9.87 -10.02
C THR A 896 -2.13 -11.27 -9.47
N LEU A 897 -2.96 -11.38 -8.43
CA LEU A 897 -3.54 -12.68 -8.06
C LEU A 897 -4.70 -13.02 -9.00
N SER A 898 -4.95 -14.31 -9.23
CA SER A 898 -6.20 -14.77 -9.83
C SER A 898 -7.37 -14.67 -8.84
N THR A 899 -8.57 -15.07 -9.27
CA THR A 899 -9.76 -15.14 -8.39
C THR A 899 -9.61 -16.14 -7.23
N THR A 900 -8.66 -17.08 -7.30
CA THR A 900 -8.38 -18.06 -6.26
C THR A 900 -7.20 -17.57 -5.41
N THR A 901 -7.49 -16.66 -4.49
CA THR A 901 -6.51 -16.08 -3.56
C THR A 901 -6.27 -16.98 -2.32
N SER A 902 -7.21 -17.86 -2.00
CA SER A 902 -7.09 -18.85 -0.93
C SER A 902 -7.70 -20.20 -1.32
N VAL A 903 -7.26 -21.25 -0.62
CA VAL A 903 -7.70 -22.64 -0.80
C VAL A 903 -7.71 -23.37 0.54
N THR A 904 -8.55 -24.39 0.64
CA THR A 904 -8.69 -25.23 1.84
C THR A 904 -7.89 -26.51 1.66
N THR A 905 -7.18 -26.94 2.70
CA THR A 905 -6.78 -28.34 2.87
C THR A 905 -7.79 -29.00 3.79
N THR A 906 -8.34 -30.15 3.39
CA THR A 906 -9.06 -31.05 4.30
C THR A 906 -8.11 -32.18 4.70
N ILE A 907 -8.04 -32.49 5.99
CA ILE A 907 -7.35 -33.64 6.57
C ILE A 907 -8.42 -34.69 6.91
N THR A 908 -8.13 -35.97 6.70
CA THR A 908 -9.08 -37.08 6.94
C THR A 908 -8.34 -38.38 7.21
N ASP A 909 -8.89 -39.23 8.07
CA ASP A 909 -8.31 -40.55 8.38
C ASP A 909 -8.86 -41.64 7.47
N THR A 910 -9.57 -41.26 6.40
CA THR A 910 -10.30 -42.18 5.51
C THR A 910 -9.59 -42.44 4.19
N LEU A 911 -8.96 -43.61 4.08
CA LEU A 911 -8.48 -44.17 2.81
C LEU A 911 -9.65 -44.73 2.00
N VAL A 912 -10.02 -44.03 0.92
CA VAL A 912 -11.01 -44.50 -0.07
C VAL A 912 -10.29 -45.13 -1.27
N THR A 913 -10.58 -46.40 -1.60
CA THR A 913 -9.88 -47.14 -2.66
C THR A 913 -10.82 -47.94 -3.57
N SER A 914 -10.36 -48.27 -4.78
CA SER A 914 -11.01 -49.20 -5.72
C SER A 914 -10.10 -50.39 -6.10
N VAL A 915 -9.01 -50.58 -5.36
CA VAL A 915 -8.08 -51.71 -5.48
C VAL A 915 -7.82 -52.32 -4.10
N THR A 916 -7.41 -53.60 -4.07
CA THR A 916 -6.98 -54.26 -2.84
C THR A 916 -5.83 -53.51 -2.19
N THR A 917 -5.94 -53.20 -0.90
CA THR A 917 -4.93 -52.46 -0.13
C THR A 917 -4.86 -52.91 1.33
N ASN A 918 -3.73 -52.65 1.96
CA ASN A 918 -3.61 -52.51 3.41
C ASN A 918 -3.76 -51.03 3.79
N LEU A 919 -4.19 -50.72 5.00
CA LEU A 919 -4.05 -49.39 5.58
C LEU A 919 -2.56 -49.12 5.88
N PRO A 920 -2.05 -47.90 5.61
CA PRO A 920 -0.79 -47.44 6.20
C PRO A 920 -0.91 -47.39 7.74
N THR A 921 0.21 -47.33 8.45
CA THR A 921 0.20 -46.91 9.86
C THR A 921 -0.36 -45.49 9.98
N ASN A 922 -1.06 -45.17 11.07
CA ASN A 922 -1.63 -43.84 11.34
C ASN A 922 -2.78 -43.49 10.38
N VAL A 923 -3.59 -44.49 9.99
CA VAL A 923 -4.77 -44.31 9.13
C VAL A 923 -5.88 -45.25 9.62
N GLU A 924 -6.98 -44.69 10.09
CA GLU A 924 -7.91 -45.43 10.94
C GLU A 924 -9.15 -45.93 10.16
N ASN A 925 -9.49 -45.36 9.00
CA ASN A 925 -10.69 -45.73 8.25
C ASN A 925 -10.37 -46.21 6.83
N LEU A 926 -10.90 -47.37 6.42
CA LEU A 926 -10.78 -47.91 5.05
C LEU A 926 -12.16 -48.09 4.42
N THR A 927 -12.37 -47.45 3.26
CA THR A 927 -13.57 -47.65 2.43
C THR A 927 -13.21 -48.23 1.06
N LEU A 928 -13.66 -49.46 0.81
CA LEU A 928 -13.59 -50.09 -0.50
C LEU A 928 -14.72 -49.57 -1.40
N THR A 929 -14.45 -49.38 -2.69
CA THR A 929 -15.43 -48.84 -3.65
C THR A 929 -15.56 -49.68 -4.92
N GLY A 930 -16.67 -49.51 -5.64
CA GLY A 930 -16.96 -50.22 -6.89
C GLY A 930 -17.61 -51.60 -6.70
N THR A 931 -17.47 -52.44 -7.72
CA THR A 931 -18.13 -53.76 -7.87
C THR A 931 -17.15 -54.93 -8.04
N ALA A 932 -15.85 -54.66 -7.96
CA ALA A 932 -14.81 -55.69 -8.06
C ALA A 932 -14.58 -56.35 -6.70
N ALA A 933 -14.36 -57.66 -6.70
CA ALA A 933 -13.92 -58.42 -5.52
C ALA A 933 -12.47 -58.05 -5.16
N ILE A 934 -12.34 -56.96 -4.39
CA ILE A 934 -11.10 -56.44 -3.81
C ILE A 934 -11.10 -56.69 -2.30
N ASN A 935 -9.95 -56.58 -1.65
CA ASN A 935 -9.82 -56.84 -0.21
C ASN A 935 -9.28 -55.61 0.54
N GLY A 936 -9.65 -55.49 1.81
CA GLY A 936 -9.07 -54.54 2.75
C GLY A 936 -8.34 -55.27 3.86
N THR A 937 -7.23 -54.69 4.31
CA THR A 937 -6.54 -55.09 5.54
C THR A 937 -6.23 -53.82 6.32
N GLY A 938 -6.36 -53.87 7.64
CA GLY A 938 -6.10 -52.78 8.55
C GLY A 938 -4.62 -52.57 8.85
N ASN A 939 -4.37 -52.08 10.05
CA ASN A 939 -3.08 -51.91 10.70
C ASN A 939 -3.21 -52.31 12.19
N ALA A 940 -2.13 -52.17 12.97
CA ALA A 940 -2.12 -52.53 14.40
C ALA A 940 -2.77 -51.45 15.31
N GLY A 941 -3.93 -50.92 14.90
CA GLY A 941 -4.70 -49.88 15.59
C GLY A 941 -6.20 -50.12 15.42
N ASN A 942 -7.05 -49.35 16.11
CA ASN A 942 -8.50 -49.54 16.04
C ASN A 942 -9.02 -49.00 14.71
N ASN A 943 -9.39 -49.84 13.75
CA ASN A 943 -9.81 -49.41 12.41
C ASN A 943 -11.34 -49.52 12.19
N ILE A 944 -11.85 -48.73 11.24
CA ILE A 944 -13.20 -48.91 10.67
C ILE A 944 -13.08 -49.38 9.23
N LEU A 945 -13.55 -50.59 8.96
CA LEU A 945 -13.41 -51.28 7.66
C LEU A 945 -14.76 -51.41 6.97
N THR A 946 -14.90 -50.77 5.80
CA THR A 946 -16.13 -50.75 4.99
C THR A 946 -15.92 -51.44 3.64
N GLY A 947 -16.76 -52.45 3.35
CA GLY A 947 -16.76 -53.20 2.09
C GLY A 947 -17.37 -52.47 0.90
N ASN A 948 -17.24 -53.05 -0.31
CA ASN A 948 -17.90 -52.58 -1.53
C ASN A 948 -19.05 -53.54 -1.95
N SER A 949 -19.44 -53.54 -3.22
CA SER A 949 -20.55 -54.38 -3.74
C SER A 949 -20.14 -55.71 -4.39
N GLY A 950 -18.90 -56.14 -4.17
CA GLY A 950 -18.41 -57.44 -4.62
C GLY A 950 -17.51 -58.11 -3.59
N ASN A 951 -17.77 -59.40 -3.33
CA ASN A 951 -17.12 -60.26 -2.33
C ASN A 951 -15.72 -59.81 -1.85
N ASN A 952 -15.67 -59.17 -0.68
CA ASN A 952 -14.44 -58.73 -0.04
C ASN A 952 -13.89 -59.76 0.95
N THR A 953 -12.57 -59.79 1.12
CA THR A 953 -11.99 -60.06 2.45
C THR A 953 -11.76 -58.72 3.13
N LEU A 954 -12.19 -58.59 4.38
CA LEU A 954 -11.78 -57.54 5.29
C LEU A 954 -10.98 -58.20 6.44
N THR A 955 -10.03 -57.48 7.03
CA THR A 955 -9.09 -58.01 8.06
C THR A 955 -8.62 -56.84 8.91
N GLY A 956 -8.77 -56.87 10.22
CA GLY A 956 -8.31 -55.83 11.15
C GLY A 956 -6.79 -55.88 11.29
N GLU A 957 -6.33 -56.67 12.26
CA GLU A 957 -5.00 -57.29 12.46
C GLU A 957 -4.76 -57.43 13.98
N ASP A 958 -4.45 -56.31 14.64
CA ASP A 958 -4.33 -56.14 16.10
C ASP A 958 -4.98 -54.78 16.45
N GLY A 959 -6.09 -54.75 17.20
CA GLY A 959 -6.87 -53.54 17.44
C GLY A 959 -8.26 -53.87 17.98
N ASN A 960 -9.07 -52.86 18.28
CA ASN A 960 -10.51 -53.03 18.48
C ASN A 960 -11.23 -52.60 17.19
N ASP A 961 -11.45 -53.52 16.27
CA ASP A 961 -11.86 -53.21 14.90
C ASP A 961 -13.38 -53.15 14.71
N THR A 962 -13.84 -52.28 13.81
CA THR A 962 -15.27 -52.08 13.51
C THR A 962 -15.57 -52.31 12.03
N TYR A 963 -16.39 -53.32 11.76
CA TYR A 963 -16.82 -53.70 10.42
C TYR A 963 -18.17 -53.07 10.10
N LEU A 964 -18.16 -51.96 9.36
CA LEU A 964 -19.35 -51.18 9.04
C LEU A 964 -20.05 -51.73 7.79
N LEU A 965 -21.27 -52.24 7.96
CA LEU A 965 -22.00 -53.00 6.94
C LEU A 965 -23.41 -52.42 6.72
N SER A 966 -23.55 -51.50 5.76
CA SER A 966 -24.87 -51.00 5.32
C SER A 966 -25.51 -51.96 4.32
N ALA A 967 -26.12 -53.03 4.82
CA ALA A 967 -26.69 -54.12 4.02
C ALA A 967 -28.07 -53.76 3.39
N ILE A 968 -28.30 -52.48 3.08
CA ILE A 968 -29.49 -51.99 2.32
C ILE A 968 -29.30 -52.12 0.80
N THR A 969 -28.06 -52.13 0.34
CA THR A 969 -27.65 -52.42 -1.04
C THR A 969 -26.76 -53.66 -1.07
N PRO A 970 -26.70 -54.42 -2.19
CA PRO A 970 -25.86 -55.60 -2.30
C PRO A 970 -24.39 -55.32 -1.97
N LEU A 971 -23.87 -56.03 -0.96
CA LEU A 971 -22.46 -56.08 -0.59
C LEU A 971 -21.81 -57.37 -1.17
N GLY A 972 -22.53 -58.49 -1.08
CA GLY A 972 -22.20 -59.72 -1.80
C GLY A 972 -22.01 -60.93 -0.88
N THR A 973 -20.78 -61.42 -0.77
CA THR A 973 -20.39 -62.54 0.09
C THR A 973 -19.01 -62.29 0.64
N ASP A 974 -18.98 -61.68 1.81
CA ASP A 974 -17.77 -61.10 2.38
C ASP A 974 -17.21 -62.00 3.49
N ARG A 975 -15.90 -61.88 3.72
CA ARG A 975 -15.18 -62.65 4.72
C ARG A 975 -14.45 -61.73 5.67
N ILE A 976 -14.83 -61.81 6.94
CA ILE A 976 -14.21 -61.08 8.04
C ILE A 976 -13.11 -61.97 8.64
N VAL A 977 -11.94 -61.39 8.91
CA VAL A 977 -10.74 -62.13 9.32
C VAL A 977 -10.11 -61.47 10.53
N GLU A 978 -10.15 -62.15 11.67
CA GLU A 978 -9.58 -61.67 12.91
C GLU A 978 -8.76 -62.74 13.63
N THR A 979 -8.02 -62.30 14.65
CA THR A 979 -7.23 -63.15 15.53
C THR A 979 -7.87 -63.24 16.92
N THR A 980 -7.69 -64.34 17.64
CA THR A 980 -8.23 -64.53 19.01
C THR A 980 -7.50 -63.68 20.07
N THR A 981 -6.78 -62.64 19.64
CA THR A 981 -5.92 -61.77 20.45
C THR A 981 -5.84 -60.34 19.90
N GLY A 982 -6.57 -60.00 18.83
CA GLY A 982 -6.50 -58.68 18.18
C GLY A 982 -6.96 -57.58 19.12
N GLY A 983 -8.22 -57.66 19.57
CA GLY A 983 -8.72 -56.84 20.66
C GLY A 983 -10.14 -57.18 21.07
N ILE A 984 -11.09 -56.32 20.68
CA ILE A 984 -12.53 -56.45 20.94
C ILE A 984 -13.27 -55.93 19.71
N ASP A 985 -13.69 -56.86 18.86
CA ASP A 985 -14.05 -56.56 17.46
C ASP A 985 -15.57 -56.56 17.26
N THR A 986 -16.05 -55.67 16.38
CA THR A 986 -17.46 -55.27 16.31
C THR A 986 -18.01 -55.34 14.89
N ILE A 987 -19.13 -56.01 14.71
CA ILE A 987 -19.93 -55.93 13.46
C ILE A 987 -21.03 -54.88 13.63
N ASP A 988 -21.09 -53.91 12.73
CA ASP A 988 -21.97 -52.75 12.83
C ASP A 988 -22.97 -52.66 11.66
N PHE A 989 -24.23 -52.94 11.96
CA PHE A 989 -25.37 -52.82 11.03
C PHE A 989 -26.21 -51.56 11.27
N ARG A 990 -25.77 -50.56 12.05
CA ARG A 990 -26.56 -49.32 12.31
C ARG A 990 -26.96 -48.57 11.04
N GLY A 991 -26.18 -48.72 9.97
CA GLY A 991 -26.51 -48.24 8.63
C GLY A 991 -27.53 -49.07 7.85
N THR A 992 -28.21 -50.03 8.46
CA THR A 992 -29.12 -50.99 7.81
C THR A 992 -30.57 -50.80 8.23
N THR A 993 -31.47 -50.75 7.24
CA THR A 993 -32.90 -50.43 7.42
C THR A 993 -33.84 -51.60 7.11
N ILE A 994 -33.30 -52.82 7.08
CA ILE A 994 -34.00 -54.09 6.88
C ILE A 994 -33.42 -55.13 7.84
N SER A 995 -34.20 -56.15 8.16
CA SER A 995 -33.76 -57.19 9.11
C SER A 995 -32.53 -57.97 8.64
N SER A 996 -31.71 -58.34 9.61
CA SER A 996 -30.38 -58.93 9.49
C SER A 996 -30.28 -60.14 10.42
N ASN A 997 -29.85 -61.29 9.89
CA ASN A 997 -29.70 -62.54 10.62
C ASN A 997 -28.21 -62.87 10.80
N LEU A 998 -27.65 -62.54 11.96
CA LEU A 998 -26.23 -62.68 12.26
C LEU A 998 -25.99 -63.79 13.28
N ASN A 999 -24.96 -64.61 13.06
CA ASN A 999 -24.45 -65.54 14.07
C ASN A 999 -22.91 -65.49 14.09
N LEU A 1000 -22.34 -64.96 15.18
CA LEU A 1000 -20.90 -64.79 15.36
C LEU A 1000 -20.14 -66.12 15.52
N GLY A 1001 -20.85 -67.24 15.66
CA GLY A 1001 -20.29 -68.59 15.73
C GLY A 1001 -20.16 -69.31 14.37
N ILE A 1002 -20.66 -68.76 13.26
CA ILE A 1002 -20.67 -69.46 11.96
C ILE A 1002 -19.46 -69.08 11.07
N THR A 1003 -18.58 -70.07 10.86
CA THR A 1003 -17.38 -69.99 10.00
C THR A 1003 -17.60 -70.46 8.55
N THR A 1004 -18.82 -70.88 8.22
CA THR A 1004 -19.27 -71.11 6.84
C THR A 1004 -20.03 -69.89 6.32
N THR A 1005 -20.45 -69.90 5.05
CA THR A 1005 -21.33 -68.84 4.54
C THR A 1005 -22.67 -68.83 5.27
N GLN A 1006 -22.99 -67.71 5.90
CA GLN A 1006 -24.30 -67.39 6.47
C GLN A 1006 -24.95 -66.26 5.64
N THR A 1007 -26.27 -66.30 5.47
CA THR A 1007 -27.02 -65.25 4.76
C THR A 1007 -27.58 -64.28 5.78
N VAL A 1008 -27.02 -63.07 5.85
CA VAL A 1008 -27.47 -62.02 6.78
C VAL A 1008 -28.81 -61.47 6.32
N ASN A 1009 -28.90 -61.09 5.04
CA ASN A 1009 -30.16 -60.74 4.38
C ASN A 1009 -30.01 -60.89 2.85
N ASN A 1010 -30.96 -60.37 2.06
CA ASN A 1010 -30.94 -60.49 0.60
C ASN A 1010 -29.74 -59.81 -0.10
N ASN A 1011 -29.02 -58.93 0.60
CA ASN A 1011 -27.91 -58.12 0.07
C ASN A 1011 -26.52 -58.60 0.53
N LEU A 1012 -26.44 -59.35 1.62
CA LEU A 1012 -25.18 -59.73 2.27
C LEU A 1012 -25.18 -61.20 2.73
N ASN A 1013 -24.11 -61.91 2.39
CA ASN A 1013 -23.69 -63.12 3.08
C ASN A 1013 -22.34 -62.85 3.78
N LEU A 1014 -22.12 -63.43 4.96
CA LEU A 1014 -20.86 -63.33 5.71
C LEU A 1014 -20.19 -64.69 5.92
N ILE A 1015 -18.88 -64.64 6.18
CA ILE A 1015 -18.03 -65.75 6.60
C ILE A 1015 -17.05 -65.22 7.66
N PHE A 1016 -17.04 -65.81 8.86
CA PHE A 1016 -16.01 -65.49 9.87
C PHE A 1016 -14.82 -66.45 9.77
N SER A 1017 -13.61 -65.94 10.02
CA SER A 1017 -12.37 -66.73 10.00
C SER A 1017 -12.29 -67.82 11.08
N ALA A 1018 -12.87 -67.57 12.25
CA ALA A 1018 -13.07 -68.51 13.35
C ALA A 1018 -14.39 -68.20 14.06
N ASN A 1019 -14.82 -69.05 15.00
CA ASN A 1019 -16.10 -68.92 15.71
C ASN A 1019 -15.96 -68.25 17.10
N ASN A 1020 -14.88 -67.50 17.30
CA ASN A 1020 -14.45 -66.93 18.58
C ASN A 1020 -13.42 -65.80 18.38
N VAL A 1021 -13.69 -64.92 17.41
CA VAL A 1021 -12.81 -63.80 16.99
C VAL A 1021 -13.63 -62.54 16.64
N ILE A 1022 -14.81 -62.42 17.24
CA ILE A 1022 -15.68 -61.24 17.18
C ILE A 1022 -16.45 -61.24 18.49
N GLU A 1023 -16.35 -60.15 19.24
CA GLU A 1023 -16.94 -59.98 20.55
C GLU A 1023 -18.29 -59.26 20.46
N ASN A 1024 -18.46 -58.31 19.55
CA ASN A 1024 -19.63 -57.42 19.54
C ASN A 1024 -20.43 -57.45 18.23
N ALA A 1025 -21.73 -57.20 18.34
CA ALA A 1025 -22.59 -56.93 17.20
C ALA A 1025 -23.64 -55.87 17.54
N THR A 1026 -23.87 -54.94 16.60
CA THR A 1026 -24.93 -53.93 16.67
C THR A 1026 -25.83 -54.06 15.44
N GLY A 1027 -27.15 -54.15 15.65
CA GLY A 1027 -28.15 -54.17 14.60
C GLY A 1027 -28.48 -52.80 14.01
N GLY A 1028 -29.59 -52.74 13.27
CA GLY A 1028 -30.04 -51.57 12.52
C GLY A 1028 -31.33 -50.94 13.06
N ILE A 1029 -32.29 -50.70 12.16
CA ILE A 1029 -33.64 -50.20 12.48
C ILE A 1029 -34.76 -51.13 11.97
N GLY A 1030 -34.48 -52.42 11.88
CA GLY A 1030 -35.46 -53.44 11.53
C GLY A 1030 -35.23 -54.69 12.36
N ASN A 1031 -36.29 -55.48 12.53
CA ASN A 1031 -36.37 -56.68 13.38
C ASN A 1031 -35.21 -57.67 13.18
N ASP A 1032 -34.10 -57.47 13.88
CA ASP A 1032 -32.85 -58.18 13.70
C ASP A 1032 -32.80 -59.46 14.54
N ALA A 1033 -31.94 -60.39 14.14
CA ALA A 1033 -31.75 -61.66 14.84
C ALA A 1033 -30.25 -61.92 14.97
N ILE A 1034 -29.70 -61.63 16.14
CA ILE A 1034 -28.26 -61.59 16.40
C ILE A 1034 -27.91 -62.65 17.44
N THR A 1035 -27.08 -63.60 17.06
CA THR A 1035 -26.52 -64.63 17.95
C THR A 1035 -25.02 -64.39 18.17
N GLY A 1036 -24.58 -64.45 19.42
CA GLY A 1036 -23.18 -64.45 19.85
C GLY A 1036 -22.46 -65.77 19.55
N ASN A 1037 -21.46 -66.11 20.37
CA ASN A 1037 -20.62 -67.28 20.17
C ASN A 1037 -20.23 -68.04 21.45
N ALA A 1038 -18.99 -67.90 21.91
CA ALA A 1038 -18.41 -68.58 23.08
C ALA A 1038 -17.45 -67.64 23.86
N LEU A 1039 -17.64 -66.34 23.66
CA LEU A 1039 -16.92 -65.22 24.24
C LEU A 1039 -17.93 -64.36 25.00
N ASN A 1040 -17.47 -63.45 25.86
CA ASN A 1040 -18.33 -62.48 26.51
C ASN A 1040 -18.79 -61.43 25.49
N ASN A 1041 -19.96 -61.60 24.90
CA ASN A 1041 -20.44 -60.78 23.79
C ASN A 1041 -21.19 -59.52 24.26
N ILE A 1042 -21.05 -58.42 23.50
CA ILE A 1042 -21.96 -57.27 23.60
C ILE A 1042 -22.86 -57.26 22.36
N LEU A 1043 -24.14 -57.56 22.57
CA LEU A 1043 -25.16 -57.60 21.52
C LEU A 1043 -26.13 -56.44 21.72
N THR A 1044 -26.26 -55.59 20.70
CA THR A 1044 -27.24 -54.50 20.65
C THR A 1044 -28.16 -54.73 19.46
N GLY A 1045 -29.48 -54.69 19.66
CA GLY A 1045 -30.47 -54.73 18.57
C GLY A 1045 -30.54 -53.38 17.86
N GLY A 1046 -31.33 -52.45 18.37
CA GLY A 1046 -31.40 -51.07 17.88
C GLY A 1046 -32.79 -50.49 17.99
N ASN A 1047 -33.52 -50.45 16.87
CA ASN A 1047 -34.95 -50.17 16.84
C ASN A 1047 -35.67 -51.29 16.07
N GLY A 1048 -36.64 -51.95 16.70
CA GLY A 1048 -37.36 -53.07 16.10
C GLY A 1048 -37.77 -54.08 17.16
N ASN A 1049 -38.49 -55.13 16.78
CA ASN A 1049 -38.67 -56.29 17.66
C ASN A 1049 -37.58 -57.30 17.33
N ASP A 1050 -36.48 -57.23 18.06
CA ASP A 1050 -35.24 -57.93 17.78
C ASP A 1050 -35.14 -59.24 18.61
N GLN A 1051 -34.22 -60.12 18.19
CA GLN A 1051 -33.95 -61.41 18.82
C GLN A 1051 -32.46 -61.54 19.10
N LEU A 1052 -32.06 -61.32 20.36
CA LEU A 1052 -30.67 -61.39 20.79
C LEU A 1052 -30.41 -62.67 21.58
N GLN A 1053 -29.35 -63.40 21.23
CA GLN A 1053 -28.94 -64.62 21.91
C GLN A 1053 -27.42 -64.66 22.17
N GLY A 1054 -26.96 -64.61 23.42
CA GLY A 1054 -25.55 -64.63 23.78
C GLY A 1054 -24.86 -65.97 23.50
N LEU A 1055 -25.46 -67.04 24.04
CA LEU A 1055 -25.04 -68.46 24.06
C LEU A 1055 -24.15 -68.86 25.25
N ALA A 1056 -22.92 -68.36 25.35
CA ALA A 1056 -21.95 -68.83 26.34
C ALA A 1056 -20.79 -67.83 26.55
N GLY A 1057 -20.87 -67.08 27.64
CA GLY A 1057 -19.98 -65.99 28.02
C GLY A 1057 -20.62 -65.24 29.19
N ASP A 1058 -19.92 -64.29 29.82
CA ASP A 1058 -20.60 -63.32 30.69
C ASP A 1058 -21.17 -62.18 29.80
N ASP A 1059 -22.30 -62.43 29.13
CA ASP A 1059 -22.78 -61.65 27.99
C ASP A 1059 -23.50 -60.35 28.39
N THR A 1060 -23.68 -59.42 27.45
CA THR A 1060 -24.45 -58.18 27.64
C THR A 1060 -25.35 -57.92 26.44
N LEU A 1061 -26.66 -58.04 26.66
CA LEU A 1061 -27.72 -57.89 25.67
C LEU A 1061 -28.49 -56.59 25.97
N TRP A 1062 -28.60 -55.72 24.97
CA TRP A 1062 -29.52 -54.58 24.95
C TRP A 1062 -30.38 -54.73 23.70
N GLY A 1063 -31.68 -55.00 23.85
CA GLY A 1063 -32.60 -55.06 22.72
C GLY A 1063 -32.64 -53.72 21.99
N GLY A 1064 -33.36 -52.75 22.54
CA GLY A 1064 -33.21 -51.35 22.15
C GLY A 1064 -34.42 -50.49 22.50
N LEU A 1065 -35.29 -50.34 21.51
CA LEU A 1065 -36.63 -49.75 21.57
C LEU A 1065 -37.59 -50.65 20.76
N ASP A 1066 -38.86 -50.68 21.15
CA ASP A 1066 -39.90 -51.67 20.77
C ASP A 1066 -39.74 -53.05 21.48
N ASP A 1067 -40.68 -54.00 21.29
CA ASP A 1067 -40.77 -55.23 22.14
C ASP A 1067 -39.80 -56.34 21.70
N ASP A 1068 -38.69 -56.54 22.43
CA ASP A 1068 -37.61 -57.47 22.08
C ASP A 1068 -37.72 -58.90 22.67
N ILE A 1069 -36.87 -59.82 22.21
CA ILE A 1069 -36.65 -61.15 22.79
C ILE A 1069 -35.17 -61.34 23.10
N LEU A 1070 -34.85 -61.58 24.37
CA LEU A 1070 -33.47 -61.68 24.87
C LEU A 1070 -33.21 -63.07 25.46
N THR A 1071 -32.04 -63.65 25.17
CA THR A 1071 -31.62 -64.98 25.62
C THR A 1071 -30.14 -64.93 26.00
N GLY A 1072 -29.81 -65.03 27.29
CA GLY A 1072 -28.40 -64.99 27.73
C GLY A 1072 -27.69 -66.28 27.31
N GLY A 1073 -27.99 -67.36 28.03
CA GLY A 1073 -27.49 -68.69 27.76
C GLY A 1073 -26.75 -69.27 28.96
N VAL A 1074 -25.41 -69.23 28.91
CA VAL A 1074 -24.55 -69.88 29.92
C VAL A 1074 -23.40 -68.97 30.35
N GLY A 1075 -23.69 -68.12 31.35
CA GLY A 1075 -22.66 -67.39 32.09
C GLY A 1075 -23.24 -66.55 33.22
N LYS A 1076 -23.18 -65.23 33.06
CA LYS A 1076 -23.68 -64.22 34.01
C LYS A 1076 -24.13 -63.00 33.24
N ASP A 1077 -25.32 -63.11 32.69
CA ASP A 1077 -25.70 -62.32 31.55
C ASP A 1077 -26.39 -61.02 31.99
N LYS A 1078 -26.16 -59.96 31.22
CA LYS A 1078 -26.65 -58.62 31.53
C LYS A 1078 -27.70 -58.20 30.53
N TYR A 1079 -28.90 -57.94 31.02
CA TYR A 1079 -30.02 -57.47 30.22
C TYR A 1079 -30.18 -55.97 30.49
N LEU A 1080 -29.80 -55.14 29.51
CA LEU A 1080 -29.64 -53.70 29.67
C LEU A 1080 -30.88 -52.93 29.18
N PHE A 1081 -31.43 -52.09 30.05
CA PHE A 1081 -32.58 -51.23 29.79
C PHE A 1081 -32.19 -49.76 29.89
N GLN A 1082 -32.14 -49.08 28.75
CA GLN A 1082 -31.80 -47.66 28.63
C GLN A 1082 -32.44 -47.02 27.38
N ALA A 1083 -32.64 -45.71 27.42
CA ALA A 1083 -33.12 -44.90 26.30
C ALA A 1083 -32.65 -43.43 26.44
N ASP A 1084 -32.70 -42.67 25.34
CA ASP A 1084 -32.31 -41.25 25.25
C ASP A 1084 -33.24 -40.31 26.02
N GLY A 1085 -33.11 -40.32 27.35
CA GLY A 1085 -33.85 -39.44 28.25
C GLY A 1085 -34.62 -40.21 29.31
N VAL A 1086 -35.76 -39.64 29.73
CA VAL A 1086 -36.61 -40.24 30.78
C VAL A 1086 -37.40 -41.41 30.19
N PHE A 1087 -37.62 -42.46 30.98
CA PHE A 1087 -38.49 -43.60 30.63
C PHE A 1087 -39.75 -43.18 29.86
N SER A 1088 -40.01 -43.87 28.75
CA SER A 1088 -41.24 -43.77 27.97
C SER A 1088 -41.70 -45.17 27.55
N THR A 1089 -42.95 -45.30 27.10
CA THR A 1089 -43.49 -46.56 26.59
C THR A 1089 -42.83 -47.05 25.29
N ASN A 1090 -41.98 -46.24 24.67
CA ASN A 1090 -41.23 -46.63 23.47
C ASN A 1090 -40.02 -47.53 23.80
N LEU A 1091 -39.69 -47.73 25.08
CA LEU A 1091 -38.70 -48.72 25.52
C LEU A 1091 -39.16 -50.17 25.27
N GLY A 1092 -40.44 -50.40 24.95
CA GLY A 1092 -40.98 -51.73 24.71
C GLY A 1092 -41.19 -52.56 25.98
N ILE A 1093 -41.48 -53.84 25.79
CA ILE A 1093 -41.66 -54.86 26.83
C ILE A 1093 -40.88 -56.14 26.46
N ASP A 1094 -39.58 -56.13 26.73
CA ASP A 1094 -38.65 -57.20 26.37
C ASP A 1094 -39.02 -58.55 27.03
N HIS A 1095 -38.88 -59.64 26.29
CA HIS A 1095 -39.07 -60.99 26.79
C HIS A 1095 -37.73 -61.70 26.99
N ILE A 1096 -37.24 -61.69 28.22
CA ILE A 1096 -36.02 -62.41 28.63
C ILE A 1096 -36.39 -63.89 28.86
N THR A 1097 -35.83 -64.79 28.07
CA THR A 1097 -36.34 -66.17 27.98
C THR A 1097 -35.81 -67.12 29.06
N ASP A 1098 -34.60 -66.91 29.56
CA ASP A 1098 -33.82 -67.92 30.31
C ASP A 1098 -33.17 -67.44 31.63
N PHE A 1099 -33.30 -66.16 32.00
CA PHE A 1099 -32.71 -65.50 33.19
C PHE A 1099 -32.44 -66.40 34.43
N GLU A 1100 -31.18 -66.53 34.84
CA GLU A 1100 -30.76 -67.28 36.04
C GLU A 1100 -30.52 -66.37 37.26
N GLY A 1101 -31.48 -66.34 38.18
CA GLY A 1101 -31.44 -65.52 39.40
C GLY A 1101 -30.27 -65.90 40.33
N GLY A 1102 -29.51 -64.90 40.75
CA GLY A 1102 -28.26 -65.03 41.49
C GLY A 1102 -27.02 -65.22 40.61
N GLN A 1103 -27.15 -65.34 39.29
CA GLN A 1103 -26.05 -65.35 38.31
C GLN A 1103 -26.14 -64.12 37.38
N ASP A 1104 -27.30 -63.94 36.76
CA ASP A 1104 -27.59 -62.86 35.80
C ASP A 1104 -27.97 -61.53 36.48
N GLN A 1105 -27.93 -60.44 35.71
CA GLN A 1105 -28.33 -59.11 36.17
C GLN A 1105 -29.19 -58.34 35.18
N ILE A 1106 -30.24 -57.70 35.69
CA ILE A 1106 -31.00 -56.69 34.97
C ILE A 1106 -30.35 -55.32 35.22
N VAL A 1107 -29.81 -54.72 34.18
CA VAL A 1107 -29.06 -53.45 34.24
C VAL A 1107 -30.00 -52.30 33.87
N LEU A 1108 -30.26 -51.41 34.84
CA LEU A 1108 -31.19 -50.29 34.65
C LEU A 1108 -30.42 -48.97 34.61
N SER A 1109 -30.61 -48.16 33.55
CA SER A 1109 -29.99 -46.84 33.49
C SER A 1109 -30.69 -45.80 34.37
N LYS A 1110 -29.91 -45.04 35.16
CA LYS A 1110 -30.42 -43.92 35.97
C LYS A 1110 -30.86 -42.74 35.12
N SER A 1111 -30.39 -42.60 33.88
CA SER A 1111 -30.89 -41.60 32.93
C SER A 1111 -32.36 -41.88 32.56
N THR A 1112 -32.71 -43.15 32.37
CA THR A 1112 -34.05 -43.61 32.00
C THR A 1112 -34.96 -43.76 33.22
N PHE A 1113 -34.58 -44.59 34.19
CA PHE A 1113 -35.37 -44.92 35.38
C PHE A 1113 -35.18 -43.89 36.51
N LYS A 1114 -35.28 -42.59 36.19
CA LYS A 1114 -34.91 -41.46 37.08
C LYS A 1114 -35.54 -41.48 38.48
N ALA A 1115 -36.70 -42.12 38.67
CA ALA A 1115 -37.38 -42.16 39.95
C ALA A 1115 -36.78 -43.17 40.95
N ILE A 1116 -35.93 -44.12 40.52
CA ILE A 1116 -35.24 -45.07 41.41
C ILE A 1116 -34.40 -44.29 42.42
N THR A 1117 -34.64 -44.52 43.71
CA THR A 1117 -34.00 -43.75 44.79
C THR A 1117 -32.56 -44.17 45.09
N ASN A 1118 -32.16 -45.40 44.75
CA ASN A 1118 -30.78 -45.88 44.90
C ASN A 1118 -29.79 -45.14 43.98
N SER A 1119 -28.53 -45.04 44.42
CA SER A 1119 -27.42 -44.55 43.58
C SER A 1119 -26.89 -45.67 42.67
N ALA A 1120 -26.22 -45.30 41.58
CA ALA A 1120 -25.48 -46.25 40.74
C ALA A 1120 -24.49 -47.08 41.58
N GLY A 1121 -24.31 -48.35 41.22
CA GLY A 1121 -23.46 -49.30 41.96
C GLY A 1121 -23.97 -49.75 43.34
N GLN A 1122 -25.19 -49.38 43.75
CA GLN A 1122 -25.84 -49.92 44.95
C GLN A 1122 -26.78 -51.10 44.61
N THR A 1123 -26.85 -52.09 45.51
CA THR A 1123 -27.92 -53.09 45.52
C THR A 1123 -29.30 -52.41 45.53
N LEU A 1124 -30.22 -52.86 44.66
CA LEU A 1124 -31.50 -52.22 44.46
C LEU A 1124 -32.44 -52.44 45.66
N THR A 1125 -32.44 -51.48 46.58
CA THR A 1125 -33.39 -51.45 47.71
C THR A 1125 -34.77 -50.94 47.30
N ASP A 1126 -34.91 -50.38 46.10
CA ASP A 1126 -36.17 -49.87 45.53
C ASP A 1126 -36.98 -50.94 44.76
N PHE A 1127 -36.83 -52.21 45.19
CA PHE A 1127 -37.42 -53.39 44.58
C PHE A 1127 -38.51 -54.05 45.46
N ALA A 1128 -39.53 -54.65 44.84
CA ALA A 1128 -40.54 -55.51 45.48
C ALA A 1128 -40.96 -56.69 44.58
N VAL A 1129 -41.48 -57.74 45.22
CA VAL A 1129 -42.17 -58.86 44.56
C VAL A 1129 -43.64 -58.87 44.99
N VAL A 1130 -44.56 -59.06 44.04
CA VAL A 1130 -45.99 -59.23 44.27
C VAL A 1130 -46.49 -60.55 43.65
N THR A 1131 -47.58 -61.09 44.19
CA THR A 1131 -48.12 -62.39 43.72
C THR A 1131 -48.88 -62.32 42.41
N ASP A 1132 -49.30 -61.13 41.98
CA ASP A 1132 -50.13 -60.91 40.80
C ASP A 1132 -50.14 -59.42 40.38
N ASP A 1133 -50.33 -59.16 39.08
CA ASP A 1133 -50.29 -57.83 38.46
C ASP A 1133 -51.21 -56.80 39.14
N GLN A 1134 -52.39 -57.24 39.62
CA GLN A 1134 -53.36 -56.35 40.28
C GLN A 1134 -52.80 -55.67 41.54
N PHE A 1135 -51.69 -56.16 42.10
CA PHE A 1135 -51.04 -55.61 43.30
C PHE A 1135 -49.87 -54.67 42.98
N VAL A 1136 -49.43 -54.54 41.72
CA VAL A 1136 -48.27 -53.72 41.35
C VAL A 1136 -48.48 -52.25 41.72
N ASN A 1137 -49.66 -51.70 41.40
CA ASN A 1137 -50.03 -50.31 41.75
C ASN A 1137 -50.12 -50.06 43.27
N ALA A 1138 -50.20 -51.11 44.08
CA ALA A 1138 -50.21 -51.02 45.54
C ALA A 1138 -48.79 -51.06 46.17
N SER A 1139 -47.75 -51.26 45.36
CA SER A 1139 -46.36 -51.20 45.81
C SER A 1139 -45.90 -49.76 46.08
N SER A 1140 -45.03 -49.58 47.07
CA SER A 1140 -44.30 -48.32 47.32
C SER A 1140 -42.89 -48.31 46.72
N LYS A 1141 -42.52 -49.36 45.98
CA LYS A 1141 -41.20 -49.57 45.37
C LYS A 1141 -41.22 -49.23 43.89
N ARG A 1142 -40.11 -48.71 43.38
CA ARG A 1142 -39.98 -48.25 41.98
C ARG A 1142 -39.89 -49.38 40.96
N ILE A 1143 -39.26 -50.50 41.29
CA ILE A 1143 -39.25 -51.70 40.46
C ILE A 1143 -40.05 -52.81 41.15
N VAL A 1144 -40.96 -53.45 40.42
CA VAL A 1144 -41.90 -54.42 40.97
C VAL A 1144 -42.01 -55.64 40.06
N TYR A 1145 -41.76 -56.83 40.60
CA TYR A 1145 -41.88 -58.11 39.90
C TYR A 1145 -43.19 -58.82 40.23
N SER A 1146 -43.90 -59.34 39.23
CA SER A 1146 -45.17 -60.07 39.38
C SER A 1146 -44.99 -61.57 39.14
N GLN A 1147 -45.33 -62.39 40.14
CA GLN A 1147 -45.14 -63.85 40.08
C GLN A 1147 -46.22 -64.61 39.30
N SER A 1148 -47.37 -64.00 38.96
CA SER A 1148 -48.39 -64.70 38.15
C SER A 1148 -48.08 -64.65 36.65
N THR A 1149 -47.33 -63.64 36.21
CA THR A 1149 -47.02 -63.33 34.80
C THR A 1149 -45.54 -63.42 34.45
N GLY A 1150 -44.64 -63.18 35.41
CA GLY A 1150 -43.22 -62.97 35.15
C GLY A 1150 -42.87 -61.53 34.78
N SER A 1151 -43.83 -60.61 34.85
CA SER A 1151 -43.68 -59.23 34.41
C SER A 1151 -42.90 -58.35 35.40
N LEU A 1152 -42.09 -57.45 34.86
CA LEU A 1152 -41.37 -56.40 35.58
C LEU A 1152 -41.95 -55.03 35.23
N PHE A 1153 -42.29 -54.29 36.28
CA PHE A 1153 -42.94 -52.99 36.19
C PHE A 1153 -42.12 -51.89 36.86
N TYR A 1154 -42.07 -50.73 36.21
CA TYR A 1154 -41.56 -49.48 36.75
C TYR A 1154 -42.72 -48.61 37.24
N ASN A 1155 -42.85 -48.47 38.56
CA ASN A 1155 -43.83 -47.61 39.23
C ASN A 1155 -43.17 -46.28 39.57
N GLN A 1156 -43.27 -45.29 38.68
CA GLN A 1156 -42.55 -44.02 38.73
C GLN A 1156 -42.86 -43.19 40.00
N ASP A 1157 -44.13 -43.16 40.40
CA ASP A 1157 -44.57 -42.39 41.58
C ASP A 1157 -44.31 -43.12 42.91
N GLY A 1158 -44.26 -44.45 42.92
CA GLY A 1158 -44.21 -45.26 44.13
C GLY A 1158 -45.36 -45.00 45.11
N ASN A 1159 -46.50 -44.53 44.60
CA ASN A 1159 -47.70 -44.21 45.38
C ASN A 1159 -48.76 -45.30 45.19
N VAL A 1160 -49.23 -45.86 46.31
CA VAL A 1160 -50.13 -47.03 46.45
C VAL A 1160 -51.52 -46.86 45.77
N LEU A 1161 -51.81 -45.71 45.16
CA LEU A 1161 -53.14 -45.30 44.67
C LEU A 1161 -53.12 -44.55 43.32
N GLY A 1162 -51.99 -44.55 42.59
CA GLY A 1162 -51.89 -43.97 41.24
C GLY A 1162 -52.16 -45.02 40.15
N THR A 1163 -52.92 -44.67 39.11
CA THR A 1163 -53.31 -45.59 38.01
C THR A 1163 -52.82 -45.16 36.63
N GLY A 1164 -51.72 -44.41 36.55
CA GLY A 1164 -51.23 -43.81 35.28
C GLY A 1164 -49.73 -43.56 35.20
N THR A 1165 -48.95 -44.13 36.12
CA THR A 1165 -47.50 -43.93 36.28
C THR A 1165 -46.77 -45.24 36.59
N VAL A 1166 -47.38 -46.36 36.18
CA VAL A 1166 -46.85 -47.71 36.28
C VAL A 1166 -46.81 -48.29 34.87
N PHE A 1167 -45.63 -48.75 34.45
CA PHE A 1167 -45.38 -49.26 33.11
C PHE A 1167 -44.70 -50.62 33.21
N GLU A 1168 -45.14 -51.58 32.40
CA GLU A 1168 -44.37 -52.80 32.16
C GLU A 1168 -43.16 -52.45 31.28
N PHE A 1169 -42.03 -53.13 31.47
CA PHE A 1169 -40.84 -52.92 30.63
C PHE A 1169 -40.08 -54.21 30.31
N ALA A 1170 -40.35 -55.31 31.00
CA ALA A 1170 -39.79 -56.63 30.70
C ALA A 1170 -40.68 -57.76 31.22
N ARG A 1171 -40.49 -58.97 30.69
CA ARG A 1171 -41.09 -60.23 31.14
C ARG A 1171 -40.04 -61.33 31.19
N LEU A 1172 -40.00 -62.07 32.29
CA LEU A 1172 -39.15 -63.25 32.44
C LEU A 1172 -39.90 -64.53 32.08
N GLY A 1173 -39.35 -65.34 31.17
CA GLY A 1173 -39.95 -66.60 30.70
C GLY A 1173 -40.23 -67.64 31.79
N ASN A 1174 -39.57 -67.51 32.95
CA ASN A 1174 -39.83 -68.29 34.15
C ASN A 1174 -40.47 -67.42 35.26
N SER A 1175 -41.81 -67.33 35.26
CA SER A 1175 -42.56 -66.57 36.29
C SER A 1175 -42.38 -67.08 37.74
N SER A 1176 -41.85 -68.30 37.92
CA SER A 1176 -41.62 -68.92 39.23
C SER A 1176 -40.24 -68.61 39.84
N ILE A 1177 -39.44 -67.75 39.20
CA ILE A 1177 -38.11 -67.36 39.70
C ILE A 1177 -38.20 -66.51 40.99
N THR A 1178 -37.13 -66.57 41.79
CA THR A 1178 -36.97 -65.76 43.01
C THR A 1178 -35.99 -64.62 42.73
N LEU A 1179 -36.51 -63.41 42.52
CA LEU A 1179 -35.71 -62.20 42.37
C LEU A 1179 -35.48 -61.48 43.70
N THR A 1180 -34.37 -60.76 43.78
CA THR A 1180 -33.89 -59.96 44.91
C THR A 1180 -33.27 -58.65 44.41
N GLY A 1181 -32.95 -57.72 45.31
CA GLY A 1181 -32.26 -56.48 44.94
C GLY A 1181 -30.82 -56.63 44.42
N SER A 1182 -30.25 -57.84 44.45
CA SER A 1182 -28.91 -58.15 43.90
C SER A 1182 -28.93 -58.61 42.45
N ASP A 1183 -30.08 -59.04 41.94
CA ASP A 1183 -30.30 -59.43 40.54
C ASP A 1183 -30.51 -58.20 39.63
N PHE A 1184 -30.36 -57.00 40.18
CA PHE A 1184 -30.42 -55.72 39.49
C PHE A 1184 -29.15 -54.91 39.73
N SER A 1185 -28.71 -54.18 38.71
CA SER A 1185 -27.65 -53.18 38.82
C SER A 1185 -28.09 -51.83 38.25
N LEU A 1186 -27.40 -50.76 38.66
CA LEU A 1186 -27.72 -49.38 38.28
C LEU A 1186 -26.49 -48.70 37.70
N ILE A 1187 -26.59 -48.24 36.45
CA ILE A 1187 -25.60 -47.41 35.74
C ILE A 1187 -26.10 -45.95 35.67
N VAL A 1188 -25.22 -45.01 35.32
CA VAL A 1188 -25.50 -43.55 35.34
C VAL A 1188 -26.23 -43.09 34.08
#